data_AF-A0A926YRP6-F1
#
_entry.id   AF-A0A926YRP6-F1
#
_cell.length_a   1.000
_cell.length_b   1.000
_cell.length_c   1.000
_cell.angle_alpha   90.00
_cell.angle_beta   90.00
_cell.angle_gamma   90.00
#
_symmetry.space_group_name_H-M   'P 1'
#
loop_
_entity.id
_entity.type
_entity.pdbx_description
1 polymer ?
#
loop_
_entity_poly.entity_id
_entity_poly.type
_entity_poly.pdbx_seq_one_letter_code
_entity_poly.pdbx_strand_id
1 'polypeptide(L)'
;MTQATSNSSALCRSERQQNQVTLLNGMLEQADQYIALGRLDEASILLVRSLQTIRGMENSADKVTFIERVVGSLPPDIAYTSPLERLVRAVPTQSPQAALAVISAAYDTTQTVSSGYSASKTRTLTALANYATRIGQPDRSVNILGQALNASNLIQGAEFKTIALSNVAEAYINAGQANDAVPILARSLQFAQTITSSNPYRKANALERIASLYARINQVDRALQIVRSISISNYQSETVLTLVNRYSEAGQVDRALELLRTIASADRKAELLAMIAGRLTAQQPDRARQLYAEAVSTARSTQNAQAVVTIAVRYVEAGGLVAAAEETVQAIENAFVKAPAQGMMALFYAKAGQSDRADALLTQALATAATIGEASERNSAIQQLIEQAIQAGRYDVALRVAQTIQTGEAIPSDRVQVLMQIADRAIATDRYDAALEITNQIPSNFAGNRDPLLLKIARGLAEAGEFDRAQAIAQTPSLDQSFRPKTLAAIAAQILKVSGQIDPATVLFEQAIDLANAIEQPSTRAETLAAIAIEYLRINFTGDAPQLLNQAITVSQSIENPSDRTVLLRSIAEQLTAANYYQAALQIAQAIPDSTERIYSLNAAIEKAVNAGDLIAAAAGLNQLNDPVVKTRWLVTVADRYRQLGDRTQAATFLNQAFQTARTIPGAESRTITVRGGELPLTGEDDQDRGSFLAAIALRFAQINQVPQALQVAQVLQNRAVRQQLVQRIGCYR
;
A
#
# COMPACT_ATOMS: atom_id res chain seq x y z
N MET A 1 -10.68 -47.43 -28.44
CA MET A 1 -11.03 -47.28 -27.00
C MET A 1 -9.88 -46.71 -26.16
N THR A 2 -8.61 -47.07 -26.42
CA THR A 2 -7.42 -46.61 -25.66
C THR A 2 -7.10 -45.11 -25.78
N GLN A 3 -7.35 -44.45 -26.92
CA GLN A 3 -7.17 -43.00 -27.08
C GLN A 3 -8.26 -42.13 -26.40
N ALA A 4 -9.48 -42.67 -26.23
CA ALA A 4 -10.57 -41.94 -25.57
C ALA A 4 -10.41 -41.94 -24.04
N THR A 5 -9.89 -43.03 -23.48
CA THR A 5 -9.53 -43.13 -22.06
C THR A 5 -8.29 -42.31 -21.70
N SER A 6 -7.29 -42.19 -22.60
CA SER A 6 -6.12 -41.34 -22.37
C SER A 6 -6.49 -39.84 -22.40
N ASN A 7 -7.34 -39.41 -23.34
CA ASN A 7 -7.75 -38.01 -23.46
C ASN A 7 -8.66 -37.55 -22.31
N SER A 8 -9.56 -38.43 -21.81
CA SER A 8 -10.34 -38.15 -20.61
C SER A 8 -9.48 -38.06 -19.35
N SER A 9 -8.42 -38.88 -19.22
CA SER A 9 -7.47 -38.80 -18.10
C SER A 9 -6.63 -37.52 -18.11
N ALA A 10 -6.26 -36.99 -19.28
CA ALA A 10 -5.51 -35.75 -19.41
C ALA A 10 -6.38 -34.52 -19.12
N LEU A 11 -7.61 -34.50 -19.67
CA LEU A 11 -8.61 -33.47 -19.39
C LEU A 11 -8.92 -33.37 -17.89
N CYS A 12 -9.21 -34.50 -17.24
CA CYS A 12 -9.53 -34.51 -15.82
C CYS A 12 -8.35 -34.15 -14.91
N ARG A 13 -7.11 -34.42 -15.34
CA ARG A 13 -5.91 -33.94 -14.64
C ARG A 13 -5.80 -32.42 -14.73
N SER A 14 -5.95 -31.86 -15.93
CA SER A 14 -5.92 -30.40 -16.15
C SER A 14 -7.02 -29.68 -15.35
N GLU A 15 -8.25 -30.19 -15.37
CA GLU A 15 -9.37 -29.64 -14.57
C GLU A 15 -9.08 -29.63 -13.07
N ARG A 16 -8.60 -30.75 -12.54
CA ARG A 16 -8.27 -30.86 -11.12
C ARG A 16 -7.12 -29.93 -10.74
N GLN A 17 -6.11 -29.81 -11.59
CA GLN A 17 -4.98 -28.92 -11.38
C GLN A 17 -5.42 -27.46 -11.35
N GLN A 18 -6.27 -27.02 -12.29
CA GLN A 18 -6.81 -25.67 -12.30
C GLN A 18 -7.68 -25.37 -11.07
N ASN A 19 -8.55 -26.31 -10.67
CA ASN A 19 -9.37 -26.15 -9.47
C ASN A 19 -8.51 -26.07 -8.20
N GLN A 20 -7.44 -26.87 -8.13
CA GLN A 20 -6.47 -26.81 -7.03
C GLN A 20 -5.74 -25.47 -7.00
N VAL A 21 -5.32 -24.92 -8.14
CA VAL A 21 -4.70 -23.58 -8.20
C VAL A 21 -5.67 -22.50 -7.71
N THR A 22 -6.93 -22.53 -8.12
CA THR A 22 -7.95 -21.59 -7.64
C THR A 22 -8.19 -21.72 -6.13
N LEU A 23 -8.27 -22.95 -5.61
CA LEU A 23 -8.40 -23.20 -4.18
C LEU A 23 -7.18 -22.66 -3.41
N LEU A 24 -5.97 -22.94 -3.91
CA LEU A 24 -4.72 -22.46 -3.34
C LEU A 24 -4.68 -20.92 -3.27
N ASN A 25 -5.13 -20.22 -4.31
CA ASN A 25 -5.22 -18.75 -4.31
C ASN A 25 -6.22 -18.24 -3.26
N GLY A 26 -7.43 -18.81 -3.18
CA GLY A 26 -8.42 -18.42 -2.18
C GLY A 26 -7.94 -18.63 -0.74
N MET A 27 -7.21 -19.72 -0.48
CA MET A 27 -6.59 -19.97 0.82
C MET A 27 -5.53 -18.93 1.19
N LEU A 28 -4.77 -18.42 0.22
CA LEU A 28 -3.80 -17.35 0.47
C LEU A 28 -4.49 -16.03 0.79
N GLU A 29 -5.52 -15.64 0.04
CA GLU A 29 -6.30 -14.42 0.30
C GLU A 29 -6.93 -14.46 1.70
N GLN A 30 -7.51 -15.59 2.08
CA GLN A 30 -8.11 -15.75 3.41
C GLN A 30 -7.06 -15.76 4.53
N ALA A 31 -5.90 -16.39 4.31
CA ALA A 31 -4.80 -16.33 5.27
C ALA A 31 -4.31 -14.88 5.47
N ASP A 32 -4.24 -14.08 4.40
CA ASP A 32 -3.86 -12.68 4.48
C ASP A 32 -4.87 -11.83 5.24
N GLN A 33 -6.17 -12.08 5.05
CA GLN A 33 -7.22 -11.47 5.86
C GLN A 33 -7.07 -11.82 7.35
N TYR A 34 -6.83 -13.09 7.67
CA TYR A 34 -6.61 -13.50 9.07
C TYR A 34 -5.37 -12.87 9.69
N ILE A 35 -4.28 -12.73 8.93
CA ILE A 35 -3.09 -12.00 9.42
C ILE A 35 -3.43 -10.53 9.71
N ALA A 36 -4.17 -9.87 8.81
CA ALA A 36 -4.59 -8.48 9.00
C ALA A 36 -5.50 -8.30 10.23
N LEU A 37 -6.29 -9.31 10.57
CA LEU A 37 -7.17 -9.35 11.74
C LEU A 37 -6.48 -9.85 13.03
N GLY A 38 -5.18 -10.17 12.99
CA GLY A 38 -4.45 -10.71 14.15
C GLY A 38 -4.77 -12.17 14.49
N ARG A 39 -5.48 -12.89 13.62
CA ARG A 39 -5.86 -14.31 13.77
C ARG A 39 -4.77 -15.24 13.23
N LEU A 40 -3.62 -15.22 13.89
CA LEU A 40 -2.36 -15.78 13.36
C LEU A 40 -2.35 -17.31 13.29
N ASP A 41 -3.04 -17.99 14.20
CA ASP A 41 -3.13 -19.46 14.21
C ASP A 41 -3.98 -19.97 13.05
N GLU A 42 -5.12 -19.34 12.78
CA GLU A 42 -5.97 -19.69 11.64
C GLU A 42 -5.29 -19.39 10.32
N ALA A 43 -4.56 -18.28 10.22
CA ALA A 43 -3.72 -17.98 9.07
C ALA A 43 -2.66 -19.06 8.85
N SER A 44 -1.95 -19.45 9.91
CA SER A 44 -0.94 -20.52 9.87
C SER A 44 -1.52 -21.85 9.39
N ILE A 45 -2.67 -22.26 9.92
CA ILE A 45 -3.36 -23.50 9.50
C ILE A 45 -3.68 -23.47 8.01
N LEU A 46 -4.20 -22.35 7.49
CA LEU A 46 -4.48 -22.19 6.07
C LEU A 46 -3.21 -22.24 5.22
N LEU A 47 -2.14 -21.55 5.62
CA LEU A 47 -0.86 -21.57 4.90
C LEU A 47 -0.22 -22.96 4.89
N VAL A 48 -0.25 -23.68 6.01
CA VAL A 48 0.23 -25.07 6.10
C VAL A 48 -0.58 -25.97 5.17
N ARG A 49 -1.91 -25.87 5.20
CA ARG A 49 -2.78 -26.69 4.35
C ARG A 49 -2.59 -26.37 2.87
N SER A 50 -2.35 -25.11 2.50
CA SER A 50 -2.09 -24.73 1.11
C SER A 50 -0.76 -25.30 0.63
N LEU A 51 0.30 -25.20 1.45
CA LEU A 51 1.61 -25.81 1.18
C LEU A 51 1.56 -27.34 1.06
N GLN A 52 0.75 -28.01 1.89
CA GLN A 52 0.50 -29.45 1.78
C GLN A 52 -0.25 -29.82 0.50
N THR A 53 -1.24 -29.00 0.11
CA THR A 53 -2.00 -29.21 -1.13
C THR A 53 -1.10 -29.13 -2.36
N ILE A 54 -0.27 -28.08 -2.48
CA ILE A 54 0.65 -27.94 -3.62
C ILE A 54 1.76 -29.01 -3.61
N ARG A 55 2.17 -29.51 -2.43
CA ARG A 55 3.16 -30.59 -2.31
C ARG A 55 2.72 -31.86 -3.04
N GLY A 56 1.42 -32.17 -2.96
CA GLY A 56 0.80 -33.32 -3.60
C GLY A 56 0.61 -33.19 -5.11
N MET A 57 0.81 -32.00 -5.69
CA MET A 57 0.70 -31.80 -7.14
C MET A 57 1.94 -32.35 -7.87
N GLU A 58 1.80 -32.79 -9.12
CA GLU A 58 2.92 -33.40 -9.88
C GLU A 58 3.89 -32.33 -10.43
N ASN A 59 3.36 -31.17 -10.83
CA ASN A 59 4.11 -30.15 -11.54
C ASN A 59 5.06 -29.36 -10.61
N SER A 60 6.36 -29.50 -10.82
CA SER A 60 7.37 -28.75 -10.05
C SER A 60 7.36 -27.25 -10.33
N ALA A 61 6.93 -26.79 -11.51
CA ALA A 61 6.84 -25.36 -11.82
C ALA A 61 5.77 -24.67 -10.95
N ASP A 62 4.61 -25.32 -10.78
CA ASP A 62 3.52 -24.81 -9.95
C ASP A 62 3.94 -24.79 -8.48
N LYS A 63 4.65 -25.84 -8.03
CA LYS A 63 5.24 -25.87 -6.68
C LYS A 63 6.16 -24.69 -6.44
N VAL A 64 7.11 -24.45 -7.34
CA VAL A 64 8.06 -23.34 -7.20
C VAL A 64 7.32 -22.01 -7.16
N THR A 65 6.43 -21.77 -8.13
CA THR A 65 5.66 -20.52 -8.23
C THR A 65 4.85 -20.26 -6.96
N PHE A 66 4.17 -21.29 -6.45
CA PHE A 66 3.35 -21.15 -5.25
C PHE A 66 4.20 -20.93 -3.99
N ILE A 67 5.26 -21.71 -3.80
CA ILE A 67 6.14 -21.58 -2.63
C ILE A 67 6.82 -20.21 -2.63
N GLU A 68 7.29 -19.72 -3.78
CA GLU A 68 7.90 -18.39 -3.89
C GLU A 68 6.92 -17.28 -3.49
N ARG A 69 5.62 -17.43 -3.78
CA ARG A 69 4.55 -16.52 -3.29
C ARG A 69 4.34 -16.64 -1.78
N VAL A 70 4.27 -17.84 -1.21
CA VAL A 70 4.06 -18.00 0.24
C VAL A 70 5.26 -17.49 1.05
N VAL A 71 6.48 -17.81 0.60
CA VAL A 71 7.73 -17.53 1.32
C VAL A 71 8.24 -16.12 1.03
N GLY A 72 8.02 -15.57 -0.16
CA GLY A 72 8.59 -14.28 -0.58
C GLY A 72 10.03 -14.41 -1.03
N SER A 73 10.31 -15.43 -1.85
CA SER A 73 11.62 -15.64 -2.49
C SER A 73 11.58 -15.26 -3.98
N LEU A 74 10.79 -14.25 -4.33
CA LEU A 74 10.80 -13.64 -5.65
C LEU A 74 12.01 -12.69 -5.79
N PRO A 75 12.43 -12.33 -7.00
CA PRO A 75 13.50 -11.36 -7.20
C PRO A 75 13.14 -9.98 -6.59
N PRO A 76 14.15 -9.15 -6.22
CA PRO A 76 13.96 -7.93 -5.41
C PRO A 76 13.15 -6.81 -6.07
N ASP A 77 12.91 -6.89 -7.38
CA ASP A 77 12.18 -5.90 -8.19
C ASP A 77 10.66 -5.97 -8.03
N ILE A 78 10.13 -7.04 -7.42
CA ILE A 78 8.71 -7.16 -7.10
C ILE A 78 8.51 -6.73 -5.64
N ALA A 79 7.93 -5.56 -5.44
CA ALA A 79 7.51 -5.06 -4.12
C ALA A 79 6.33 -5.90 -3.59
N TYR A 80 6.64 -7.09 -3.09
CA TYR A 80 5.69 -8.06 -2.56
C TYR A 80 6.14 -8.54 -1.19
N THR A 81 5.37 -8.18 -0.16
CA THR A 81 5.53 -8.79 1.17
C THR A 81 4.76 -10.10 1.16
N SER A 82 5.42 -11.22 1.45
CA SER A 82 4.76 -12.53 1.43
C SER A 82 3.88 -12.75 2.66
N PRO A 83 2.91 -13.68 2.60
CA PRO A 83 2.12 -14.08 3.76
C PRO A 83 3.00 -14.57 4.92
N LEU A 84 4.08 -15.31 4.62
CA LEU A 84 5.02 -15.76 5.65
C LEU A 84 5.79 -14.58 6.28
N GLU A 85 6.21 -13.57 5.51
CA GLU A 85 6.85 -12.37 6.07
C GLU A 85 5.90 -11.61 7.00
N ARG A 86 4.63 -11.42 6.59
CA ARG A 86 3.63 -10.78 7.44
C ARG A 86 3.37 -11.57 8.71
N LEU A 87 3.23 -12.89 8.60
CA LEU A 87 3.02 -13.77 9.75
C LEU A 87 4.22 -13.71 10.71
N VAL A 88 5.46 -13.79 10.21
CA VAL A 88 6.68 -13.70 11.05
C VAL A 88 6.80 -12.36 11.75
N ARG A 89 6.38 -11.25 11.12
CA ARG A 89 6.34 -9.93 11.78
C ARG A 89 5.28 -9.84 12.88
N ALA A 90 4.15 -10.52 12.70
CA ALA A 90 3.02 -10.45 13.62
C ALA A 90 3.16 -11.40 14.82
N VAL A 91 3.86 -12.52 14.67
CA VAL A 91 4.01 -13.54 15.73
C VAL A 91 5.00 -13.06 16.81
N PRO A 92 4.64 -13.12 18.12
CA PRO A 92 5.57 -12.83 19.19
C PRO A 92 6.75 -13.81 19.20
N THR A 93 7.97 -13.31 19.43
CA THR A 93 9.20 -14.13 19.43
C THR A 93 9.19 -15.24 20.49
N GLN A 94 8.38 -15.09 21.54
CA GLN A 94 8.23 -16.04 22.65
C GLN A 94 7.25 -17.19 22.32
N SER A 95 6.44 -17.06 21.27
CA SER A 95 5.45 -18.05 20.84
C SER A 95 5.46 -18.25 19.30
N PRO A 96 6.57 -18.75 18.72
CA PRO A 96 6.77 -18.79 17.28
C PRO A 96 6.05 -19.94 16.57
N GLN A 97 5.16 -20.69 17.24
CA GLN A 97 4.63 -21.96 16.73
C GLN A 97 3.92 -21.83 15.38
N ALA A 98 3.10 -20.78 15.21
CA ALA A 98 2.39 -20.49 13.96
C ALA A 98 3.36 -20.31 12.78
N ALA A 99 4.36 -19.44 12.94
CA ALA A 99 5.39 -19.22 11.91
C ALA A 99 6.24 -20.48 11.66
N LEU A 100 6.60 -21.21 12.72
CA LEU A 100 7.41 -22.41 12.63
C LEU A 100 6.71 -23.54 11.86
N ALA A 101 5.38 -23.68 12.02
CA ALA A 101 4.58 -24.66 11.30
C ALA A 101 4.62 -24.37 9.79
N VAL A 102 4.43 -23.11 9.39
CA VAL A 102 4.50 -22.69 7.98
C VAL A 102 5.91 -22.87 7.41
N ILE A 103 6.95 -22.50 8.15
CA ILE A 103 8.37 -22.73 7.73
C ILE A 103 8.63 -24.22 7.50
N SER A 104 8.13 -25.09 8.39
CA SER A 104 8.27 -26.54 8.27
C SER A 104 7.59 -27.07 7.02
N ALA A 105 6.33 -26.69 6.80
CA ALA A 105 5.57 -27.10 5.62
C ALA A 105 6.22 -26.59 4.33
N ALA A 106 6.72 -25.36 4.32
CA ALA A 106 7.38 -24.78 3.16
C ALA A 106 8.72 -25.47 2.86
N TYR A 107 9.50 -25.80 3.89
CA TYR A 107 10.73 -26.58 3.75
C TYR A 107 10.44 -27.93 3.12
N ASP A 108 9.47 -28.67 3.66
CA ASP A 108 9.04 -29.97 3.17
C ASP A 108 8.59 -29.93 1.70
N THR A 109 7.74 -28.96 1.35
CA THR A 109 7.29 -28.78 -0.04
C THR A 109 8.46 -28.45 -0.96
N THR A 110 9.39 -27.60 -0.51
CA THR A 110 10.61 -27.23 -1.26
C THR A 110 11.52 -28.43 -1.51
N GLN A 111 11.54 -29.42 -0.61
CA GLN A 111 12.31 -30.65 -0.85
C GLN A 111 11.77 -31.49 -1.99
N THR A 112 10.46 -31.41 -2.29
CA THR A 112 9.82 -32.17 -3.38
C THR A 112 9.98 -31.53 -4.77
N VAL A 113 10.58 -30.35 -4.86
CA VAL A 113 10.87 -29.67 -6.12
C VAL A 113 12.02 -30.38 -6.84
N SER A 114 11.88 -30.59 -8.15
CA SER A 114 12.90 -31.28 -8.96
C SER A 114 14.23 -30.52 -9.02
N SER A 115 15.32 -31.26 -9.26
CA SER A 115 16.70 -30.71 -9.31
C SER A 115 16.91 -29.65 -10.39
N GLY A 116 16.07 -29.62 -11.43
CA GLY A 116 16.07 -28.60 -12.48
C GLY A 116 15.75 -27.19 -11.97
N TYR A 117 15.21 -27.04 -10.76
CA TYR A 117 14.92 -25.76 -10.11
C TYR A 117 15.87 -25.47 -8.95
N SER A 118 17.13 -25.91 -9.03
CA SER A 118 18.15 -25.74 -7.98
C SER A 118 18.35 -24.28 -7.53
N ALA A 119 18.23 -23.31 -8.46
CA ALA A 119 18.29 -21.88 -8.14
C ALA A 119 17.13 -21.41 -7.25
N SER A 120 15.89 -21.71 -7.64
CA SER A 120 14.70 -21.41 -6.82
C SER A 120 14.75 -22.15 -5.49
N LYS A 121 15.10 -23.44 -5.49
CA LYS A 121 15.28 -24.24 -4.27
C LYS A 121 16.26 -23.60 -3.30
N THR A 122 17.44 -23.17 -3.79
CA THR A 122 18.45 -22.50 -2.96
C THR A 122 17.91 -21.20 -2.36
N ARG A 123 17.22 -20.38 -3.16
CA ARG A 123 16.68 -19.09 -2.72
C ARG A 123 15.58 -19.26 -1.68
N THR A 124 14.64 -20.17 -1.91
CA THR A 124 13.58 -20.50 -0.96
C THR A 124 14.15 -21.02 0.36
N LEU A 125 15.10 -21.97 0.32
CA LEU A 125 15.72 -22.49 1.55
C LEU A 125 16.47 -21.39 2.31
N THR A 126 17.19 -20.51 1.60
CA THR A 126 17.87 -19.36 2.22
C THR A 126 16.88 -18.41 2.90
N ALA A 127 15.73 -18.13 2.27
CA ALA A 127 14.67 -17.32 2.87
C ALA A 127 14.08 -17.98 4.13
N LEU A 128 13.78 -19.28 4.07
CA LEU A 128 13.29 -20.06 5.22
C LEU A 128 14.28 -20.06 6.39
N ALA A 129 15.58 -20.14 6.13
CA ALA A 129 16.62 -20.02 7.16
C ALA A 129 16.66 -18.62 7.80
N ASN A 130 16.53 -17.56 7.01
CA ASN A 130 16.43 -16.19 7.54
C ASN A 130 15.18 -16.01 8.42
N TYR A 131 14.03 -16.59 8.03
CA TYR A 131 12.84 -16.61 8.88
C TYR A 131 13.08 -17.36 10.19
N ALA A 132 13.66 -18.56 10.12
CA ALA A 132 14.01 -19.35 11.30
C ALA A 132 14.93 -18.57 12.26
N THR A 133 15.90 -17.83 11.73
CA THR A 133 16.79 -16.96 12.52
C THR A 133 16.00 -15.87 13.26
N ARG A 134 15.08 -15.18 12.57
CA ARG A 134 14.27 -14.09 13.15
C ARG A 134 13.30 -14.54 14.24
N ILE A 135 12.81 -15.78 14.17
CA ILE A 135 11.94 -16.36 15.20
C ILE A 135 12.73 -17.10 16.30
N GLY A 136 14.03 -16.87 16.40
CA GLY A 136 14.87 -17.43 17.48
C GLY A 136 15.17 -18.93 17.33
N GLN A 137 15.23 -19.45 16.10
CA GLN A 137 15.53 -20.87 15.79
C GLN A 137 16.85 -21.01 14.98
N PRO A 138 18.01 -20.62 15.55
CA PRO A 138 19.29 -20.59 14.82
C PRO A 138 19.78 -21.99 14.40
N ASP A 139 19.60 -23.03 15.21
CA ASP A 139 20.02 -24.40 14.85
C ASP A 139 19.27 -24.92 13.63
N ARG A 140 17.98 -24.62 13.55
CA ARG A 140 17.15 -24.97 12.40
C ARG A 140 17.52 -24.16 11.16
N SER A 141 17.85 -22.88 11.34
CA SER A 141 18.38 -22.02 10.27
C SER A 141 19.63 -22.66 9.65
N VAL A 142 20.62 -23.03 10.47
CA VAL A 142 21.87 -23.64 10.00
C VAL A 142 21.61 -24.97 9.26
N ASN A 143 20.71 -25.82 9.76
CA ASN A 143 20.34 -27.05 9.06
C ASN A 143 19.76 -26.78 7.66
N ILE A 144 18.85 -25.81 7.55
CA ILE A 144 18.25 -25.41 6.27
C ILE A 144 19.33 -24.81 5.34
N LEU A 145 20.27 -24.03 5.87
CA LEU A 145 21.37 -23.45 5.09
C LEU A 145 22.32 -24.51 4.53
N GLY A 146 22.55 -25.60 5.26
CA GLY A 146 23.27 -26.77 4.72
C GLY A 146 22.59 -27.33 3.47
N GLN A 147 21.26 -27.43 3.48
CA GLN A 147 20.48 -27.85 2.30
C GLN A 147 20.51 -26.83 1.17
N ALA A 148 20.47 -25.53 1.49
CA ALA A 148 20.60 -24.46 0.50
C ALA A 148 21.98 -24.50 -0.17
N LEU A 149 23.06 -24.71 0.59
CA LEU A 149 24.41 -24.85 0.07
C LEU A 149 24.53 -26.07 -0.86
N ASN A 150 23.94 -27.21 -0.50
CA ASN A 150 23.90 -28.40 -1.35
C ASN A 150 23.15 -28.14 -2.66
N ALA A 151 21.98 -27.48 -2.60
CA ALA A 151 21.23 -27.10 -3.79
C ALA A 151 22.01 -26.12 -4.68
N SER A 152 22.76 -25.18 -4.09
CA SER A 152 23.57 -24.20 -4.82
C SER A 152 24.68 -24.82 -5.65
N ASN A 153 25.16 -26.01 -5.25
CA ASN A 153 26.20 -26.73 -6.00
C ASN A 153 25.74 -27.16 -7.39
N LEU A 154 24.44 -27.40 -7.56
CA LEU A 154 23.81 -27.86 -8.81
C LEU A 154 23.49 -26.71 -9.78
N ILE A 155 23.67 -25.46 -9.35
CA ILE A 155 23.43 -24.28 -10.19
C ILE A 155 24.55 -24.16 -11.21
N GLN A 156 24.16 -23.93 -12.47
CA GLN A 156 25.05 -23.72 -13.60
C GLN A 156 25.22 -22.24 -13.91
N GLY A 157 26.38 -21.88 -14.47
CA GLY A 157 26.75 -20.49 -14.77
C GLY A 157 27.42 -19.77 -13.60
N ALA A 158 28.55 -19.12 -13.87
CA ALA A 158 29.37 -18.44 -12.87
C ALA A 158 28.58 -17.36 -12.13
N GLU A 159 27.80 -16.56 -12.84
CA GLU A 159 26.97 -15.48 -12.27
C GLU A 159 25.92 -16.01 -11.29
N PHE A 160 25.07 -16.94 -11.72
CA PHE A 160 24.00 -17.51 -10.89
C PHE A 160 24.56 -18.21 -9.65
N LYS A 161 25.69 -18.91 -9.80
CA LYS A 161 26.38 -19.58 -8.69
C LYS A 161 26.97 -18.60 -7.69
N THR A 162 27.57 -17.51 -8.19
CA THR A 162 28.09 -16.43 -7.35
C THR A 162 26.99 -15.83 -6.47
N ILE A 163 25.86 -15.47 -7.09
CA ILE A 163 24.70 -14.89 -6.39
C ILE A 163 24.18 -15.87 -5.34
N ALA A 164 23.94 -17.13 -5.72
CA ALA A 164 23.42 -18.14 -4.81
C ALA A 164 24.33 -18.36 -3.58
N LEU A 165 25.64 -18.49 -3.79
CA LEU A 165 26.60 -18.64 -2.70
C LEU A 165 26.68 -17.39 -1.81
N SER A 166 26.61 -16.19 -2.40
CA SER A 166 26.62 -14.94 -1.63
C SER A 166 25.37 -14.81 -0.74
N ASN A 167 24.19 -15.22 -1.23
CA ASN A 167 22.94 -15.25 -0.45
C ASN A 167 23.03 -16.25 0.71
N VAL A 168 23.57 -17.45 0.44
CA VAL A 168 23.76 -18.48 1.47
C VAL A 168 24.74 -17.99 2.54
N ALA A 169 25.89 -17.43 2.14
CA ALA A 169 26.87 -16.86 3.06
C ALA A 169 26.27 -15.74 3.91
N GLU A 170 25.51 -14.83 3.30
CA GLU A 170 24.80 -13.76 4.01
C GLU A 170 23.83 -14.32 5.07
N ALA A 171 23.11 -15.39 4.76
CA ALA A 171 22.21 -16.01 5.73
C ALA A 171 22.96 -16.72 6.86
N TYR A 172 24.14 -17.32 6.60
CA TYR A 172 25.04 -17.79 7.67
C TYR A 172 25.50 -16.64 8.58
N ILE A 173 25.86 -15.48 8.00
CA ILE A 173 26.23 -14.28 8.78
C ILE A 173 25.05 -13.83 9.66
N ASN A 174 23.84 -13.77 9.11
CA ASN A 174 22.62 -13.41 9.86
C ASN A 174 22.33 -14.40 11.00
N ALA A 175 22.62 -15.69 10.81
CA ALA A 175 22.48 -16.73 11.81
C ALA A 175 23.61 -16.73 12.87
N GLY A 176 24.52 -15.75 12.85
CA GLY A 176 25.64 -15.66 13.78
C GLY A 176 26.84 -16.55 13.44
N GLN A 177 26.81 -17.24 12.30
CA GLN A 177 27.85 -18.18 11.86
C GLN A 177 28.81 -17.51 10.86
N ALA A 178 29.41 -16.40 11.27
CA ALA A 178 30.30 -15.61 10.41
C ALA A 178 31.52 -16.41 9.91
N ASN A 179 32.07 -17.32 10.75
CA ASN A 179 33.22 -18.15 10.38
C ASN A 179 32.88 -19.16 9.27
N ASP A 180 31.69 -19.75 9.30
CA ASP A 180 31.22 -20.68 8.26
C ASP A 180 30.90 -19.98 6.94
N ALA A 181 30.55 -18.69 6.98
CA ALA A 181 30.33 -17.89 5.80
C ALA A 181 31.62 -17.60 5.00
N VAL A 182 32.78 -17.52 5.66
CA VAL A 182 34.07 -17.19 5.03
C VAL A 182 34.43 -18.12 3.86
N PRO A 183 34.45 -19.47 4.00
CA PRO A 183 34.76 -20.35 2.89
C PRO A 183 33.71 -20.27 1.76
N ILE A 184 32.45 -19.99 2.09
CA ILE A 184 31.37 -19.80 1.11
C ILE A 184 31.59 -18.52 0.30
N LEU A 185 31.98 -17.41 0.95
CA LEU A 185 32.33 -16.15 0.29
C LEU A 185 33.57 -16.28 -0.59
N ALA A 186 34.60 -17.02 -0.15
CA ALA A 186 35.80 -17.26 -0.94
C ALA A 186 35.46 -18.01 -2.24
N ARG A 187 34.59 -19.02 -2.14
CA ARG A 187 34.11 -19.76 -3.32
C ARG A 187 33.21 -18.91 -4.21
N SER A 188 32.35 -18.07 -3.64
CA SER A 188 31.55 -17.09 -4.38
C SER A 188 32.46 -16.13 -5.17
N LEU A 189 33.53 -15.61 -4.56
CA LEU A 189 34.51 -14.74 -5.21
C LEU A 189 35.23 -15.43 -6.37
N GLN A 190 35.60 -16.69 -6.21
CA GLN A 190 36.23 -17.46 -7.29
C GLN A 190 35.31 -17.53 -8.52
N PHE A 191 34.01 -17.79 -8.34
CA PHE A 191 33.06 -17.76 -9.46
C PHE A 191 32.82 -16.35 -10.00
N ALA A 192 32.80 -15.32 -9.13
CA ALA A 192 32.67 -13.93 -9.56
C ALA A 192 33.79 -13.51 -10.52
N GLN A 193 35.01 -13.99 -10.27
CA GLN A 193 36.18 -13.72 -11.11
C GLN A 193 36.07 -14.35 -12.50
N THR A 194 35.40 -15.50 -12.63
CA THR A 194 35.19 -16.21 -13.91
C THR A 194 33.94 -15.77 -14.66
N ILE A 195 33.23 -14.73 -14.21
CA ILE A 195 32.10 -14.16 -14.95
C ILE A 195 32.62 -13.50 -16.24
N THR A 196 32.37 -14.16 -17.37
CA THR A 196 32.59 -13.63 -18.72
C THR A 196 31.25 -13.20 -19.29
N SER A 197 30.90 -11.92 -19.14
CA SER A 197 29.68 -11.34 -19.72
C SER A 197 30.04 -10.14 -20.57
N SER A 198 29.29 -9.93 -21.67
CA SER A 198 29.35 -8.69 -22.46
C SER A 198 28.91 -7.47 -21.66
N ASN A 199 28.16 -7.67 -20.58
CA ASN A 199 27.75 -6.63 -19.67
C ASN A 199 28.74 -6.57 -18.47
N PRO A 200 29.65 -5.58 -18.42
CA PRO A 200 30.63 -5.45 -17.33
C PRO A 200 29.98 -5.21 -15.97
N TYR A 201 28.76 -4.67 -15.92
CA TYR A 201 28.04 -4.38 -14.68
C TYR A 201 27.71 -5.64 -13.86
N ARG A 202 27.54 -6.80 -14.51
CA ARG A 202 27.22 -8.06 -13.81
C ARG A 202 28.36 -8.52 -12.90
N LYS A 203 29.60 -8.46 -13.39
CA LYS A 203 30.78 -8.79 -12.58
C LYS A 203 31.00 -7.76 -11.47
N ALA A 204 30.84 -6.47 -11.78
CA ALA A 204 30.97 -5.41 -10.78
C ALA A 204 29.96 -5.55 -9.63
N ASN A 205 28.68 -5.85 -9.93
CA ASN A 205 27.64 -6.07 -8.93
C ASN A 205 27.95 -7.29 -8.03
N ALA A 206 28.39 -8.40 -8.63
CA ALA A 206 28.77 -9.58 -7.88
C ALA A 206 29.94 -9.32 -6.91
N LEU A 207 30.96 -8.60 -7.37
CA LEU A 207 32.11 -8.22 -6.55
C LEU A 207 31.74 -7.25 -5.42
N GLU A 208 30.92 -6.24 -5.71
CA GLU A 208 30.39 -5.30 -4.71
C GLU A 208 29.72 -6.04 -3.56
N ARG A 209 28.78 -6.95 -3.88
CA ARG A 209 28.06 -7.73 -2.88
C ARG A 209 28.99 -8.54 -1.99
N ILE A 210 29.98 -9.20 -2.57
CA ILE A 210 30.96 -10.02 -1.83
C ILE A 210 31.84 -9.13 -0.94
N ALA A 211 32.30 -7.97 -1.44
CA ALA A 211 33.09 -7.02 -0.65
C ALA A 211 32.29 -6.52 0.57
N SER A 212 31.01 -6.20 0.38
CA SER A 212 30.10 -5.79 1.46
C SER A 212 29.94 -6.89 2.52
N LEU A 213 29.79 -8.15 2.11
CA LEU A 213 29.69 -9.28 3.04
C LEU A 213 31.00 -9.53 3.81
N TYR A 214 32.17 -9.43 3.16
CA TYR A 214 33.45 -9.50 3.87
C TYR A 214 33.61 -8.37 4.89
N ALA A 215 33.18 -7.16 4.56
CA ALA A 215 33.23 -6.04 5.49
C ALA A 215 32.30 -6.23 6.70
N ARG A 216 31.12 -6.85 6.52
CA ARG A 216 30.20 -7.19 7.62
C ARG A 216 30.80 -8.14 8.65
N ILE A 217 31.73 -9.01 8.23
CA ILE A 217 32.46 -9.93 9.11
C ILE A 217 33.87 -9.43 9.45
N ASN A 218 34.11 -8.12 9.29
CA ASN A 218 35.37 -7.44 9.62
C ASN A 218 36.61 -7.95 8.85
N GLN A 219 36.43 -8.51 7.64
CA GLN A 219 37.53 -8.91 6.75
C GLN A 219 37.85 -7.80 5.74
N VAL A 220 38.36 -6.71 6.29
CA VAL A 220 38.64 -5.42 5.65
C VAL A 220 39.55 -5.55 4.42
N ASP A 221 40.69 -6.23 4.59
CA ASP A 221 41.71 -6.30 3.52
C ASP A 221 41.17 -7.03 2.28
N ARG A 222 40.33 -8.04 2.50
CA ARG A 222 39.66 -8.77 1.41
C ARG A 222 38.61 -7.90 0.72
N ALA A 223 37.80 -7.16 1.48
CA ALA A 223 36.83 -6.22 0.91
C ALA A 223 37.53 -5.14 0.06
N LEU A 224 38.65 -4.59 0.54
CA LEU A 224 39.45 -3.58 -0.17
C LEU A 224 40.07 -4.11 -1.46
N GLN A 225 40.65 -5.32 -1.42
CA GLN A 225 41.18 -5.96 -2.62
C GLN A 225 40.10 -6.14 -3.68
N ILE A 226 38.88 -6.51 -3.28
CA ILE A 226 37.76 -6.64 -4.20
C ILE A 226 37.35 -5.28 -4.77
N VAL A 227 37.22 -4.23 -3.95
CA VAL A 227 36.89 -2.86 -4.41
C VAL A 227 37.87 -2.35 -5.45
N ARG A 228 39.17 -2.58 -5.25
CA ARG A 228 40.22 -2.20 -6.22
C ARG A 228 40.11 -2.96 -7.54
N SER A 229 39.47 -4.12 -7.55
CA SER A 229 39.22 -4.92 -8.76
C SER A 229 37.93 -4.55 -9.51
N ILE A 230 37.08 -3.69 -8.95
CA ILE A 230 35.86 -3.21 -9.61
C ILE A 230 36.25 -2.14 -10.63
N SER A 231 36.12 -2.46 -11.91
CA SER A 231 36.51 -1.57 -13.02
C SER A 231 35.51 -0.46 -13.34
N ILE A 232 34.29 -0.52 -12.78
CA ILE A 232 33.22 0.45 -13.05
C ILE A 232 33.14 1.46 -11.91
N SER A 233 33.48 2.71 -12.21
CA SER A 233 33.56 3.83 -11.25
C SER A 233 32.33 4.00 -10.36
N ASN A 234 31.12 3.89 -10.91
CA ASN A 234 29.88 4.03 -10.12
C ASN A 234 29.72 2.92 -9.08
N TYR A 235 29.96 1.66 -9.47
CA TYR A 235 29.88 0.51 -8.56
C TYR A 235 30.99 0.56 -7.51
N GLN A 236 32.19 0.96 -7.92
CA GLN A 236 33.30 1.19 -7.00
C GLN A 236 32.93 2.26 -5.97
N SER A 237 32.39 3.40 -6.41
CA SER A 237 31.99 4.52 -5.53
C SER A 237 30.92 4.11 -4.52
N GLU A 238 29.89 3.37 -4.94
CA GLU A 238 28.84 2.87 -4.05
C GLU A 238 29.36 1.82 -3.05
N THR A 239 30.27 0.94 -3.49
CA THR A 239 30.90 -0.01 -2.56
C THR A 239 31.74 0.72 -1.53
N VAL A 240 32.54 1.70 -1.97
CA VAL A 240 33.38 2.52 -1.07
C VAL A 240 32.51 3.26 -0.07
N LEU A 241 31.38 3.82 -0.49
CA LEU A 241 30.41 4.47 0.41
C LEU A 241 29.94 3.53 1.52
N THR A 242 29.48 2.34 1.14
CA THR A 242 29.03 1.31 2.08
C THR A 242 30.11 0.97 3.10
N LEU A 243 31.36 0.86 2.65
CA LEU A 243 32.50 0.59 3.52
C LEU A 243 32.84 1.78 4.44
N VAL A 244 32.88 3.00 3.90
CA VAL A 244 33.12 4.24 4.66
C VAL A 244 32.11 4.40 5.79
N ASN A 245 30.83 4.13 5.53
CA ASN A 245 29.78 4.12 6.55
C ASN A 245 30.08 3.14 7.68
N ARG A 246 30.40 1.88 7.34
CA ARG A 246 30.71 0.85 8.34
C ARG A 246 31.95 1.19 9.17
N TYR A 247 33.02 1.69 8.54
CA TYR A 247 34.22 2.09 9.29
C TYR A 247 33.97 3.28 10.20
N SER A 248 33.19 4.25 9.73
CA SER A 248 32.82 5.40 10.55
C SER A 248 31.95 4.98 11.74
N GLU A 249 31.08 3.97 11.58
CA GLU A 249 30.31 3.34 12.66
C GLU A 249 31.20 2.62 13.68
N ALA A 250 32.25 1.96 13.19
CA ALA A 250 33.22 1.24 14.02
C ALA A 250 34.29 2.17 14.66
N GLY A 251 34.18 3.50 14.51
CA GLY A 251 35.15 4.47 15.01
C GLY A 251 36.49 4.50 14.26
N GLN A 252 36.60 3.78 13.13
CA GLN A 252 37.83 3.64 12.33
C GLN A 252 37.94 4.75 11.27
N VAL A 253 37.95 6.01 11.73
CA VAL A 253 37.91 7.22 10.88
C VAL A 253 39.05 7.25 9.87
N ASP A 254 40.28 6.92 10.28
CA ASP A 254 41.44 6.97 9.36
C ASP A 254 41.30 6.00 8.18
N ARG A 255 40.72 4.81 8.44
CA ARG A 255 40.45 3.81 7.39
C ARG A 255 39.31 4.26 6.47
N ALA A 256 38.31 4.95 7.01
CA ALA A 256 37.26 5.57 6.22
C ALA A 256 37.83 6.68 5.30
N LEU A 257 38.74 7.51 5.80
CA LEU A 257 39.40 8.56 5.02
C LEU A 257 40.34 7.99 3.94
N GLU A 258 41.04 6.88 4.21
CA GLU A 258 41.86 6.20 3.20
C GLU A 258 41.00 5.71 2.02
N LEU A 259 39.84 5.13 2.32
CA LEU A 259 38.86 4.71 1.33
C LEU A 259 38.30 5.88 0.50
N LEU A 260 38.07 7.04 1.11
CA LEU A 260 37.62 8.22 0.35
C LEU A 260 38.63 8.69 -0.70
N ARG A 261 39.92 8.41 -0.52
CA ARG A 261 40.95 8.75 -1.52
C ARG A 261 40.82 7.93 -2.80
N THR A 262 40.12 6.81 -2.78
CA THR A 262 39.89 5.98 -3.97
C THR A 262 38.67 6.43 -4.78
N ILE A 263 37.89 7.42 -4.30
CA ILE A 263 36.74 7.96 -5.02
C ILE A 263 37.20 9.06 -6.00
N ALA A 264 36.84 8.91 -7.28
CA ALA A 264 37.17 9.90 -8.31
C ALA A 264 36.26 11.14 -8.28
N SER A 265 34.99 10.99 -7.88
CA SER A 265 34.02 12.09 -7.84
C SER A 265 34.28 13.02 -6.64
N ALA A 266 34.60 14.28 -6.93
CA ALA A 266 34.83 15.32 -5.91
C ALA A 266 33.55 15.63 -5.11
N ASP A 267 32.38 15.70 -5.75
CA ASP A 267 31.09 15.90 -5.08
C ASP A 267 30.80 14.77 -4.09
N ARG A 268 30.95 13.52 -4.53
CA ARG A 268 30.71 12.36 -3.67
C ARG A 268 31.70 12.28 -2.52
N LYS A 269 32.95 12.65 -2.77
CA LYS A 269 33.98 12.77 -1.73
C LYS A 269 33.59 13.84 -0.70
N ALA A 270 33.13 15.01 -1.15
CA ALA A 270 32.70 16.10 -0.26
C ALA A 270 31.53 15.69 0.64
N GLU A 271 30.51 15.04 0.08
CA GLU A 271 29.37 14.51 0.84
C GLU A 271 29.81 13.53 1.94
N LEU A 272 30.73 12.62 1.62
CA LEU A 272 31.19 11.61 2.58
C LEU A 272 32.15 12.18 3.62
N LEU A 273 32.96 13.19 3.26
CA LEU A 273 33.74 13.96 4.23
C LEU A 273 32.82 14.65 5.24
N ALA A 274 31.75 15.29 4.79
CA ALA A 274 30.75 15.92 5.66
C ALA A 274 30.05 14.91 6.57
N MET A 275 29.76 13.71 6.06
CA MET A 275 29.18 12.62 6.84
C MET A 275 30.12 12.11 7.94
N ILE A 276 31.41 11.92 7.63
CA ILE A 276 32.42 11.56 8.63
C ILE A 276 32.57 12.69 9.66
N ALA A 277 32.62 13.94 9.20
CA ALA A 277 32.66 15.12 10.06
C ALA A 277 31.49 15.15 11.03
N GLY A 278 30.26 14.91 10.54
CA GLY A 278 29.06 14.82 11.36
C GLY A 278 29.16 13.77 12.46
N ARG A 279 29.67 12.56 12.16
CA ARG A 279 29.82 11.51 13.18
C ARG A 279 30.86 11.83 14.26
N LEU A 280 31.81 12.70 13.95
CA LEU A 280 32.88 13.10 14.86
C LEU A 280 32.53 14.28 15.75
N THR A 281 31.42 14.99 15.51
CA THR A 281 31.04 16.21 16.24
C THR A 281 31.05 16.03 17.77
N ALA A 282 30.55 14.90 18.26
CA ALA A 282 30.49 14.59 19.69
C ALA A 282 31.82 14.09 20.29
N GLN A 283 32.66 13.43 19.51
CA GLN A 283 33.88 12.75 20.02
C GLN A 283 35.16 13.55 19.78
N GLN A 284 35.26 14.21 18.62
CA GLN A 284 36.45 14.92 18.13
C GLN A 284 36.03 16.19 17.37
N PRO A 285 35.54 17.23 18.08
CA PRO A 285 34.92 18.40 17.45
C PRO A 285 35.86 19.19 16.53
N ASP A 286 37.14 19.30 16.88
CA ASP A 286 38.11 20.03 16.04
C ASP A 286 38.41 19.28 14.74
N ARG A 287 38.53 17.95 14.81
CA ARG A 287 38.70 17.10 13.63
C ARG A 287 37.44 17.13 12.75
N ALA A 288 36.26 17.13 13.36
CA ALA A 288 35.00 17.29 12.67
C ALA A 288 34.94 18.62 11.90
N ARG A 289 35.36 19.74 12.51
CA ARG A 289 35.42 21.06 11.86
C ARG A 289 36.36 21.07 10.66
N GLN A 290 37.54 20.48 10.80
CA GLN A 290 38.52 20.39 9.70
C GLN A 290 37.96 19.61 8.50
N LEU A 291 37.37 18.43 8.76
CA LEU A 291 36.77 17.61 7.71
C LEU A 291 35.54 18.27 7.07
N TYR A 292 34.74 19.01 7.86
CA TYR A 292 33.63 19.81 7.33
C TYR A 292 34.13 20.94 6.42
N ALA A 293 35.17 21.67 6.83
CA ALA A 293 35.76 22.72 6.00
C ALA A 293 36.34 22.16 4.70
N GLU A 294 37.01 20.99 4.75
CA GLU A 294 37.48 20.28 3.56
C GLU A 294 36.30 19.87 2.66
N ALA A 295 35.20 19.38 3.24
CA ALA A 295 33.99 19.04 2.49
C ALA A 295 33.40 20.26 1.77
N VAL A 296 33.21 21.37 2.48
CA VAL A 296 32.67 22.62 1.89
C VAL A 296 33.59 23.15 0.79
N SER A 297 34.90 23.18 1.02
CA SER A 297 35.87 23.61 0.01
C SER A 297 35.84 22.72 -1.24
N THR A 298 35.72 21.40 -1.05
CA THR A 298 35.63 20.43 -2.15
C THR A 298 34.35 20.65 -2.95
N ALA A 299 33.19 20.81 -2.31
CA ALA A 299 31.92 21.08 -2.99
C ALA A 299 31.85 22.47 -3.65
N ARG A 300 32.52 23.48 -3.10
CA ARG A 300 32.63 24.80 -3.77
C ARG A 300 33.48 24.71 -5.04
N SER A 301 34.53 23.89 -5.04
CA SER A 301 35.39 23.71 -6.21
C SER A 301 34.67 23.14 -7.44
N THR A 302 33.54 22.46 -7.23
CA THR A 302 32.69 21.91 -8.29
C THR A 302 31.54 22.82 -8.69
N GLN A 303 31.42 24.01 -8.06
CA GLN A 303 30.34 24.97 -8.25
C GLN A 303 28.93 24.39 -8.04
N ASN A 304 28.83 23.28 -7.30
CA ASN A 304 27.57 22.59 -7.03
C ASN A 304 26.92 23.15 -5.76
N ALA A 305 26.10 24.19 -5.91
CA ALA A 305 25.43 24.83 -4.78
C ALA A 305 24.53 23.85 -3.99
N GLN A 306 23.93 22.85 -4.65
CA GLN A 306 23.12 21.83 -3.98
C GLN A 306 23.95 20.89 -3.08
N ALA A 307 25.18 20.56 -3.50
CA ALA A 307 26.11 19.79 -2.68
C ALA A 307 26.52 20.58 -1.42
N VAL A 308 26.76 21.88 -1.56
CA VAL A 308 27.07 22.78 -0.43
C VAL A 308 25.92 22.80 0.59
N VAL A 309 24.67 22.90 0.14
CA VAL A 309 23.47 22.83 0.99
C VAL A 309 23.40 21.50 1.73
N THR A 310 23.56 20.39 1.00
CA THR A 310 23.50 19.03 1.56
C THR A 310 24.55 18.83 2.65
N ILE A 311 25.77 19.32 2.42
CA ILE A 311 26.88 19.26 3.38
C ILE A 311 26.56 20.06 4.65
N ALA A 312 26.08 21.31 4.50
CA ALA A 312 25.74 22.17 5.63
C ALA A 312 24.61 21.58 6.48
N VAL A 313 23.55 21.10 5.84
CA VAL A 313 22.42 20.45 6.50
C VAL A 313 22.86 19.21 7.29
N ARG A 314 23.59 18.29 6.66
CA ARG A 314 24.04 17.04 7.32
C ARG A 314 24.95 17.29 8.51
N TYR A 315 25.77 18.33 8.44
CA TYR A 315 26.64 18.70 9.55
C TYR A 315 25.83 19.21 10.75
N VAL A 316 24.78 20.01 10.53
CA VAL A 316 23.86 20.47 11.57
C VAL A 316 23.06 19.31 12.17
N GLU A 317 22.51 18.42 11.34
CA GLU A 317 21.79 17.22 11.79
C GLU A 317 22.62 16.39 12.77
N ALA A 318 23.93 16.29 12.50
CA ALA A 318 24.85 15.53 13.33
C ALA A 318 25.34 16.29 14.58
N GLY A 319 24.76 17.44 14.91
CA GLY A 319 25.13 18.26 16.07
C GLY A 319 26.40 19.09 15.85
N GLY A 320 26.78 19.33 14.60
CA GLY A 320 27.89 20.20 14.22
C GLY A 320 27.66 21.68 14.55
N LEU A 321 28.70 22.50 14.36
CA LEU A 321 28.60 23.93 14.61
C LEU A 321 27.62 24.62 13.65
N VAL A 322 26.47 24.97 14.20
CA VAL A 322 25.38 25.75 13.59
C VAL A 322 25.88 26.98 12.82
N ALA A 323 26.72 27.80 13.45
CA ALA A 323 27.21 29.04 12.84
C ALA A 323 28.00 28.79 11.54
N ALA A 324 28.79 27.71 11.47
CA ALA A 324 29.58 27.38 10.28
C ALA A 324 28.70 26.92 9.11
N ALA A 325 27.62 26.20 9.40
CA ALA A 325 26.64 25.79 8.40
C ALA A 325 25.81 26.98 7.89
N GLU A 326 25.42 27.88 8.78
CA GLU A 326 24.70 29.10 8.42
C GLU A 326 25.58 30.01 7.54
N GLU A 327 26.83 30.22 7.91
CA GLU A 327 27.80 30.97 7.08
C GLU A 327 27.95 30.34 5.70
N THR A 328 28.01 29.00 5.64
CA THR A 328 28.12 28.25 4.39
C THR A 328 26.94 28.49 3.46
N VAL A 329 25.70 28.48 4.00
CA VAL A 329 24.48 28.78 3.23
C VAL A 329 24.34 30.27 2.92
N GLN A 330 24.78 31.15 3.81
CA GLN A 330 24.75 32.60 3.58
C GLN A 330 25.66 33.02 2.42
N ALA A 331 26.78 32.34 2.23
CA ALA A 331 27.72 32.57 1.14
C ALA A 331 27.22 32.11 -0.24
N ILE A 332 26.03 31.48 -0.34
CA ILE A 332 25.43 31.13 -1.64
C ILE A 332 24.93 32.42 -2.32
N GLU A 333 25.39 32.69 -3.53
CA GLU A 333 25.01 33.92 -4.26
C GLU A 333 23.62 33.81 -4.93
N ASN A 334 23.28 32.64 -5.48
CA ASN A 334 22.02 32.45 -6.18
C ASN A 334 20.84 32.38 -5.18
N ALA A 335 19.98 33.41 -5.17
CA ALA A 335 18.81 33.51 -4.29
C ALA A 335 17.80 32.35 -4.46
N PHE A 336 17.65 31.82 -5.68
CA PHE A 336 16.78 30.67 -5.96
C PHE A 336 17.27 29.39 -5.27
N VAL A 337 18.58 29.24 -5.08
CA VAL A 337 19.16 28.11 -4.32
C VAL A 337 19.24 28.43 -2.82
N LYS A 338 19.56 29.68 -2.47
CA LYS A 338 19.74 30.11 -1.09
C LYS A 338 18.45 30.06 -0.28
N ALA A 339 17.32 30.52 -0.83
CA ALA A 339 16.07 30.56 -0.08
C ALA A 339 15.60 29.15 0.35
N PRO A 340 15.48 28.15 -0.55
CA PRO A 340 15.13 26.78 -0.14
C PRO A 340 16.16 26.13 0.80
N ALA A 341 17.44 26.50 0.70
CA ALA A 341 18.47 26.03 1.61
C ALA A 341 18.27 26.54 3.05
N GLN A 342 17.95 27.84 3.20
CA GLN A 342 17.62 28.44 4.48
C GLN A 342 16.37 27.80 5.10
N GLY A 343 15.32 27.56 4.30
CA GLY A 343 14.13 26.86 4.77
C GLY A 343 14.38 25.39 5.14
N MET A 344 15.25 24.69 4.40
CA MET A 344 15.67 23.33 4.74
C MET A 344 16.44 23.31 6.07
N MET A 345 17.37 24.24 6.29
CA MET A 345 18.05 24.36 7.58
C MET A 345 17.07 24.65 8.72
N ALA A 346 16.10 25.53 8.50
CA ALA A 346 15.07 25.83 9.49
C ALA A 346 14.24 24.60 9.88
N LEU A 347 13.87 23.76 8.91
CA LEU A 347 13.22 22.47 9.17
C LEU A 347 14.05 21.59 10.12
N PHE A 348 15.37 21.51 9.90
CA PHE A 348 16.24 20.74 10.78
C PHE A 348 16.36 21.35 12.18
N TYR A 349 16.43 22.67 12.29
CA TYR A 349 16.41 23.33 13.59
C TYR A 349 15.11 23.09 14.35
N ALA A 350 13.96 23.11 13.67
CA ALA A 350 12.68 22.79 14.28
C ALA A 350 12.67 21.35 14.81
N LYS A 351 13.18 20.38 14.03
CA LYS A 351 13.34 18.98 14.47
C LYS A 351 14.31 18.83 15.65
N ALA A 352 15.33 19.68 15.73
CA ALA A 352 16.27 19.72 16.85
C ALA A 352 15.75 20.52 18.07
N GLY A 353 14.50 21.00 18.05
CA GLY A 353 13.89 21.77 19.14
C GLY A 353 14.36 23.24 19.22
N GLN A 354 15.12 23.73 18.23
CA GLN A 354 15.63 25.10 18.18
C GLN A 354 14.63 26.02 17.46
N SER A 355 13.48 26.24 18.09
CA SER A 355 12.33 26.92 17.50
C SER A 355 12.62 28.33 17.01
N ASP A 356 13.24 29.16 17.84
CA ASP A 356 13.51 30.57 17.50
C ASP A 356 14.43 30.71 16.28
N ARG A 357 15.39 29.79 16.14
CA ARG A 357 16.33 29.77 15.01
C ARG A 357 15.65 29.30 13.73
N ALA A 358 14.78 28.30 13.83
CA ALA A 358 13.95 27.88 12.70
C ALA A 358 13.10 29.05 12.18
N ASP A 359 12.47 29.80 13.09
CA ASP A 359 11.59 30.92 12.73
C ASP A 359 12.38 32.09 12.13
N ALA A 360 13.56 32.39 12.68
CA ALA A 360 14.48 33.38 12.13
C ALA A 360 14.94 33.02 10.71
N LEU A 361 15.33 31.76 10.48
CA LEU A 361 15.79 31.31 9.17
C LEU A 361 14.68 31.22 8.14
N LEU A 362 13.46 30.80 8.52
CA LEU A 362 12.31 30.86 7.62
C LEU A 362 11.98 32.30 7.23
N THR A 363 12.09 33.24 8.15
CA THR A 363 11.90 34.67 7.86
C THR A 363 12.97 35.19 6.90
N GLN A 364 14.23 34.79 7.07
CA GLN A 364 15.31 35.11 6.13
C GLN A 364 15.11 34.45 4.76
N ALA A 365 14.61 33.21 4.75
CA ALA A 365 14.32 32.47 3.53
C ALA A 365 13.23 33.17 2.72
N LEU A 366 12.18 33.66 3.38
CA LEU A 366 11.13 34.45 2.75
C LEU A 366 11.67 35.76 2.17
N ALA A 367 12.50 36.48 2.93
CA ALA A 367 13.13 37.71 2.45
C ALA A 367 14.02 37.44 1.22
N THR A 368 14.76 36.34 1.23
CA THR A 368 15.61 35.91 0.10
C THR A 368 14.76 35.53 -1.11
N ALA A 369 13.67 34.77 -0.92
CA ALA A 369 12.76 34.40 -1.99
C ALA A 369 12.13 35.65 -2.65
N ALA A 370 11.81 36.68 -1.88
CA ALA A 370 11.27 37.94 -2.40
C ALA A 370 12.24 38.69 -3.33
N THR A 371 13.55 38.43 -3.25
CA THR A 371 14.56 39.03 -4.14
C THR A 371 14.68 38.32 -5.50
N ILE A 372 14.07 37.14 -5.66
CA ILE A 372 14.13 36.36 -6.91
C ILE A 372 13.37 37.12 -8.00
N GLY A 373 14.06 37.53 -9.06
CA GLY A 373 13.47 38.34 -10.13
C GLY A 373 12.44 37.60 -10.97
N GLU A 374 12.72 36.34 -11.34
CA GLU A 374 11.83 35.53 -12.17
C GLU A 374 10.64 35.00 -11.37
N ALA A 375 9.42 35.25 -11.86
CA ALA A 375 8.20 34.87 -11.15
C ALA A 375 8.03 33.35 -11.02
N SER A 376 8.48 32.57 -12.01
CA SER A 376 8.43 31.10 -12.00
C SER A 376 9.33 30.52 -10.88
N GLU A 377 10.57 31.00 -10.79
CA GLU A 377 11.57 30.62 -9.78
C GLU A 377 11.13 31.07 -8.39
N ARG A 378 10.59 32.29 -8.27
CA ARG A 378 10.06 32.82 -7.02
C ARG A 378 8.92 31.94 -6.50
N ASN A 379 7.96 31.60 -7.36
CA ASN A 379 6.83 30.75 -6.98
C ASN A 379 7.29 29.34 -6.59
N SER A 380 8.25 28.76 -7.31
CA SER A 380 8.84 27.46 -6.96
C SER A 380 9.55 27.50 -5.61
N ALA A 381 10.33 28.55 -5.33
CA ALA A 381 10.97 28.74 -4.02
C ALA A 381 9.93 28.89 -2.89
N ILE A 382 8.88 29.70 -3.11
CA ILE A 382 7.79 29.89 -2.15
C ILE A 382 7.09 28.57 -1.83
N GLN A 383 6.75 27.75 -2.84
CA GLN A 383 6.12 26.45 -2.63
C GLN A 383 6.99 25.51 -1.79
N GLN A 384 8.30 25.47 -2.07
CA GLN A 384 9.24 24.69 -1.27
C GLN A 384 9.32 25.18 0.18
N LEU A 385 9.32 26.50 0.40
CA LEU A 385 9.33 27.08 1.75
C LEU A 385 8.07 26.75 2.55
N ILE A 386 6.90 26.73 1.90
CA ILE A 386 5.64 26.33 2.54
C ILE A 386 5.72 24.88 3.01
N GLU A 387 6.16 23.96 2.14
CA GLU A 387 6.30 22.55 2.50
C GLU A 387 7.31 22.36 3.65
N GLN A 388 8.44 23.06 3.60
CA GLN A 388 9.45 23.01 4.67
C GLN A 388 8.91 23.58 6.00
N ALA A 389 8.15 24.67 5.97
CA ALA A 389 7.50 25.25 7.15
C ALA A 389 6.43 24.30 7.73
N ILE A 390 5.62 23.67 6.89
CA ILE A 390 4.63 22.65 7.31
C ILE A 390 5.34 21.47 7.99
N GLN A 391 6.41 20.94 7.39
CA GLN A 391 7.19 19.85 7.98
C GLN A 391 7.89 20.25 9.30
N ALA A 392 8.17 21.54 9.48
CA ALA A 392 8.68 22.11 10.72
C ALA A 392 7.59 22.35 11.79
N GLY A 393 6.32 22.10 11.45
CA GLY A 393 5.16 22.42 12.29
C GLY A 393 4.92 23.93 12.47
N ARG A 394 5.42 24.76 11.54
CA ARG A 394 5.33 26.22 11.55
C ARG A 394 4.28 26.73 10.57
N TYR A 395 3.04 26.50 10.94
CA TYR A 395 1.88 26.88 10.13
C TYR A 395 1.66 28.40 10.06
N ASP A 396 2.09 29.16 11.08
CA ASP A 396 2.10 30.62 11.09
C ASP A 396 3.05 31.18 10.00
N VAL A 397 4.23 30.56 9.87
CA VAL A 397 5.20 30.90 8.82
C VAL A 397 4.62 30.52 7.46
N ALA A 398 4.11 29.29 7.32
CA ALA A 398 3.52 28.83 6.07
C ALA A 398 2.39 29.77 5.60
N LEU A 399 1.56 30.25 6.53
CA LEU A 399 0.53 31.25 6.26
C LEU A 399 1.13 32.58 5.80
N ARG A 400 2.12 33.12 6.50
CA ARG A 400 2.83 34.36 6.09
C ARG A 400 3.43 34.23 4.69
N VAL A 401 4.06 33.10 4.39
CA VAL A 401 4.63 32.80 3.06
C VAL A 401 3.51 32.78 2.01
N ALA A 402 2.40 32.10 2.27
CA ALA A 402 1.24 32.06 1.37
C ALA A 402 0.62 33.45 1.11
N GLN A 403 0.66 34.35 2.09
CA GLN A 403 0.18 35.74 1.93
C GLN A 403 1.06 36.58 0.99
N THR A 404 2.32 36.20 0.78
CA THR A 404 3.22 36.91 -0.16
C THR A 404 3.02 36.56 -1.63
N ILE A 405 2.22 35.52 -1.92
CA ILE A 405 1.88 35.13 -3.29
C ILE A 405 1.06 36.26 -3.93
N GLN A 406 1.68 36.95 -4.90
CA GLN A 406 1.01 38.02 -5.65
C GLN A 406 -0.06 37.40 -6.55
N THR A 407 -1.32 37.78 -6.34
CA THR A 407 -2.43 37.38 -7.21
C THR A 407 -2.50 38.35 -8.39
N GLY A 408 -2.29 37.87 -9.62
CA GLY A 408 -2.62 38.64 -10.82
C GLY A 408 -4.13 38.92 -10.89
N GLU A 409 -4.52 39.97 -11.61
CA GLU A 409 -5.92 40.43 -11.72
C GLU A 409 -6.91 39.40 -12.30
N ALA A 410 -6.43 38.26 -12.82
CA ALA A 410 -7.28 37.30 -13.52
C ALA A 410 -7.76 36.09 -12.69
N ILE A 411 -7.09 35.62 -11.62
CA ILE A 411 -7.64 34.51 -10.80
C ILE A 411 -7.13 34.51 -9.33
N PRO A 412 -8.00 34.75 -8.32
CA PRO A 412 -7.68 34.59 -6.90
C PRO A 412 -7.43 33.14 -6.41
N SER A 413 -7.43 32.13 -7.30
CA SER A 413 -7.44 30.70 -6.98
C SER A 413 -6.17 30.17 -6.34
N ASP A 414 -5.00 30.68 -6.74
CA ASP A 414 -3.73 30.05 -6.40
C ASP A 414 -3.41 30.20 -4.91
N ARG A 415 -3.69 31.38 -4.35
CA ARG A 415 -3.56 31.61 -2.91
C ARG A 415 -4.58 30.79 -2.12
N VAL A 416 -5.83 30.72 -2.57
CA VAL A 416 -6.87 29.91 -1.89
C VAL A 416 -6.48 28.44 -1.88
N GLN A 417 -6.01 27.90 -3.00
CA GLN A 417 -5.56 26.53 -3.10
C GLN A 417 -4.40 26.23 -2.15
N VAL A 418 -3.43 27.14 -2.05
CA VAL A 418 -2.31 27.02 -1.10
C VAL A 418 -2.81 27.06 0.35
N LEU A 419 -3.69 28.01 0.70
CA LEU A 419 -4.27 28.09 2.05
C LEU A 419 -5.04 26.81 2.41
N MET A 420 -5.80 26.25 1.47
CA MET A 420 -6.49 24.97 1.66
C MET A 420 -5.50 23.83 1.94
N GLN A 421 -4.41 23.74 1.18
CA GLN A 421 -3.39 22.71 1.39
C GLN A 421 -2.74 22.85 2.77
N ILE A 422 -2.39 24.07 3.18
CA ILE A 422 -1.80 24.31 4.50
C ILE A 422 -2.81 23.93 5.60
N ALA A 423 -4.09 24.32 5.47
CA ALA A 423 -5.14 23.98 6.43
C ALA A 423 -5.39 22.47 6.52
N ASP A 424 -5.50 21.76 5.40
CA ASP A 424 -5.66 20.30 5.38
C ASP A 424 -4.47 19.59 6.06
N ARG A 425 -3.24 20.09 5.87
CA ARG A 425 -2.05 19.55 6.55
C ARG A 425 -2.04 19.89 8.04
N ALA A 426 -2.52 21.06 8.44
CA ALA A 426 -2.67 21.43 9.84
C ALA A 426 -3.70 20.53 10.55
N ILE A 427 -4.83 20.24 9.90
CA ILE A 427 -5.86 19.29 10.39
C ILE A 427 -5.24 17.89 10.55
N ALA A 428 -4.52 17.40 9.55
CA ALA A 428 -3.91 16.06 9.57
C ALA A 428 -2.79 15.88 10.63
N THR A 429 -2.34 16.97 11.26
CA THR A 429 -1.32 16.99 12.32
C THR A 429 -1.86 17.50 13.64
N ASP A 430 -3.20 17.53 13.79
CA ASP A 430 -3.92 17.98 14.99
C ASP A 430 -3.60 19.42 15.43
N ARG A 431 -3.18 20.28 14.49
CA ARG A 431 -2.91 21.72 14.73
C ARG A 431 -4.15 22.55 14.42
N TYR A 432 -5.23 22.30 15.18
CA TYR A 432 -6.55 22.89 14.92
C TYR A 432 -6.61 24.42 15.01
N ASP A 433 -5.85 25.04 15.92
CA ASP A 433 -5.76 26.50 16.01
C ASP A 433 -5.19 27.12 14.73
N ALA A 434 -4.07 26.58 14.26
CA ALA A 434 -3.46 27.03 13.02
C ALA A 434 -4.37 26.74 11.83
N ALA A 435 -4.97 25.55 11.78
CA ALA A 435 -5.92 25.19 10.74
C ALA A 435 -7.09 26.19 10.67
N LEU A 436 -7.64 26.58 11.81
CA LEU A 436 -8.73 27.54 11.90
C LEU A 436 -8.30 28.94 11.47
N GLU A 437 -7.13 29.40 11.93
CA GLU A 437 -6.56 30.69 11.50
C GLU A 437 -6.39 30.74 9.97
N ILE A 438 -5.76 29.73 9.39
CA ILE A 438 -5.54 29.62 7.94
C ILE A 438 -6.87 29.54 7.18
N THR A 439 -7.82 28.73 7.66
CA THR A 439 -9.14 28.58 7.02
C THR A 439 -9.91 29.90 7.03
N ASN A 440 -9.79 30.71 8.07
CA ASN A 440 -10.43 32.03 8.15
C ASN A 440 -9.83 33.07 7.19
N GLN A 441 -8.64 32.82 6.63
CA GLN A 441 -8.04 33.66 5.58
C GLN A 441 -8.62 33.35 4.19
N ILE A 442 -9.39 32.26 4.04
CA ILE A 442 -10.08 31.94 2.79
C ILE A 442 -11.29 32.88 2.64
N PRO A 443 -11.36 33.69 1.56
CA PRO A 443 -12.44 34.65 1.38
C PRO A 443 -13.83 33.99 1.32
N SER A 444 -14.86 34.70 1.76
CA SER A 444 -16.23 34.17 1.88
C SER A 444 -16.86 33.70 0.57
N ASN A 445 -16.45 34.26 -0.57
CA ASN A 445 -16.90 33.80 -1.89
C ASN A 445 -16.35 32.42 -2.27
N PHE A 446 -15.42 31.85 -1.49
CA PHE A 446 -14.94 30.48 -1.58
C PHE A 446 -15.48 29.60 -0.44
N ALA A 447 -16.71 29.87 0.05
CA ALA A 447 -17.35 29.09 1.11
C ALA A 447 -17.38 27.58 0.80
N GLY A 448 -17.57 27.18 -0.47
CA GLY A 448 -17.52 25.77 -0.89
C GLY A 448 -16.17 25.08 -0.66
N ASN A 449 -15.08 25.84 -0.51
CA ASN A 449 -13.75 25.34 -0.16
C ASN A 449 -13.47 25.45 1.35
N ARG A 450 -13.92 26.55 1.97
CA ARG A 450 -13.68 26.89 3.37
C ARG A 450 -14.51 26.02 4.34
N ASP A 451 -15.79 25.85 4.07
CA ASP A 451 -16.73 25.24 5.02
C ASP A 451 -16.50 23.72 5.22
N PRO A 452 -16.08 22.94 4.20
CA PRO A 452 -15.57 21.59 4.42
C PRO A 452 -14.38 21.52 5.38
N LEU A 453 -13.46 22.51 5.33
CA LEU A 453 -12.32 22.57 6.25
C LEU A 453 -12.80 22.88 7.67
N LEU A 454 -13.72 23.83 7.85
CA LEU A 454 -14.31 24.12 9.16
C LEU A 454 -14.99 22.90 9.78
N LEU A 455 -15.73 22.12 8.98
CA LEU A 455 -16.34 20.86 9.44
C LEU A 455 -15.25 19.85 9.88
N LYS A 456 -14.19 19.67 9.09
CA LYS A 456 -13.07 18.79 9.47
C LYS A 456 -12.38 19.24 10.76
N ILE A 457 -12.17 20.54 10.94
CA ILE A 457 -11.56 21.12 12.15
C ILE A 457 -12.47 20.87 13.36
N ALA A 458 -13.78 21.14 13.25
CA ALA A 458 -14.73 20.91 14.32
C ALA A 458 -14.79 19.42 14.71
N ARG A 459 -14.78 18.51 13.74
CA ARG A 459 -14.70 17.07 13.98
C ARG A 459 -13.42 16.71 14.74
N GLY A 460 -12.26 17.21 14.30
CA GLY A 460 -10.97 16.91 14.93
C GLY A 460 -10.86 17.46 16.36
N LEU A 461 -11.37 18.68 16.60
CA LEU A 461 -11.50 19.23 17.96
C LEU A 461 -12.39 18.35 18.85
N ALA A 462 -13.52 17.87 18.32
CA ALA A 462 -14.39 16.95 19.05
C ALA A 462 -13.73 15.58 19.29
N GLU A 463 -12.94 15.07 18.35
CA GLU A 463 -12.11 13.87 18.53
C GLU A 463 -11.06 14.04 19.64
N ALA A 464 -10.52 15.25 19.79
CA ALA A 464 -9.63 15.63 20.89
C ALA A 464 -10.36 15.90 22.23
N GLY A 465 -11.69 15.81 22.26
CA GLY A 465 -12.52 16.08 23.44
C GLY A 465 -12.83 17.56 23.68
N GLU A 466 -12.44 18.45 22.77
CA GLU A 466 -12.66 19.90 22.87
C GLU A 466 -14.04 20.31 22.31
N PHE A 467 -15.11 19.75 22.89
CA PHE A 467 -16.47 19.86 22.37
C PHE A 467 -17.00 21.30 22.28
N ASP A 468 -16.70 22.15 23.26
CA ASP A 468 -17.16 23.55 23.27
C ASP A 468 -16.57 24.34 22.08
N ARG A 469 -15.27 24.13 21.81
CA ARG A 469 -14.59 24.76 20.67
C ARG A 469 -15.12 24.24 19.34
N ALA A 470 -15.40 22.93 19.27
CA ALA A 470 -16.00 22.33 18.09
C ALA A 470 -17.41 22.91 17.81
N GLN A 471 -18.24 23.06 18.85
CA GLN A 471 -19.58 23.66 18.72
C GLN A 471 -19.51 25.14 18.34
N ALA A 472 -18.53 25.90 18.84
CA ALA A 472 -18.33 27.28 18.45
C ALA A 472 -18.11 27.43 16.93
N ILE A 473 -17.43 26.48 16.29
CA ILE A 473 -17.27 26.47 14.81
C ILE A 473 -18.63 26.31 14.12
N ALA A 474 -19.48 25.39 14.58
CA ALA A 474 -20.82 25.19 14.01
C ALA A 474 -21.72 26.42 14.15
N GLN A 475 -21.49 27.24 15.17
CA GLN A 475 -22.21 28.49 15.44
C GLN A 475 -21.68 29.69 14.64
N THR A 476 -20.62 29.52 13.85
CA THR A 476 -20.04 30.61 13.05
C THR A 476 -21.09 31.16 12.06
N PRO A 477 -21.35 32.49 12.04
CA PRO A 477 -22.37 33.08 11.18
C PRO A 477 -22.09 32.92 9.69
N SER A 478 -20.82 32.85 9.29
CA SER A 478 -20.43 32.70 7.89
C SER A 478 -20.55 31.28 7.35
N LEU A 479 -20.79 30.28 8.21
CA LEU A 479 -20.90 28.87 7.81
C LEU A 479 -22.19 28.66 7.02
N ASP A 480 -22.09 28.08 5.83
CA ASP A 480 -23.22 27.81 4.96
C ASP A 480 -24.30 26.95 5.66
N GLN A 481 -25.57 27.21 5.31
CA GLN A 481 -26.72 26.58 5.94
C GLN A 481 -26.72 25.05 5.78
N SER A 482 -26.08 24.51 4.75
CA SER A 482 -25.92 23.07 4.56
C SER A 482 -24.82 22.45 5.41
N PHE A 483 -23.81 23.22 5.83
CA PHE A 483 -22.66 22.71 6.59
C PHE A 483 -22.86 22.76 8.09
N ARG A 484 -23.65 23.72 8.61
CA ARG A 484 -23.99 23.78 10.04
C ARG A 484 -24.59 22.46 10.58
N PRO A 485 -25.69 21.92 10.03
CA PRO A 485 -26.24 20.64 10.48
C PRO A 485 -25.27 19.47 10.32
N LYS A 486 -24.52 19.39 9.21
CA LYS A 486 -23.48 18.37 8.99
C LYS A 486 -22.39 18.42 10.07
N THR A 487 -21.99 19.64 10.47
CA THR A 487 -20.97 19.86 11.51
C THR A 487 -21.48 19.47 12.89
N LEU A 488 -22.71 19.85 13.25
CA LEU A 488 -23.32 19.45 14.52
C LEU A 488 -23.44 17.92 14.65
N ALA A 489 -23.90 17.24 13.60
CA ALA A 489 -23.99 15.78 13.58
C ALA A 489 -22.61 15.11 13.71
N ALA A 490 -21.58 15.67 13.05
CA ALA A 490 -20.21 15.17 13.19
C ALA A 490 -19.71 15.33 14.64
N ILE A 491 -19.98 16.46 15.30
CA ILE A 491 -19.61 16.68 16.71
C ILE A 491 -20.37 15.71 17.62
N ALA A 492 -21.68 15.54 17.41
CA ALA A 492 -22.51 14.61 18.18
C ALA A 492 -21.99 13.16 18.12
N ALA A 493 -21.62 12.70 16.93
CA ALA A 493 -21.01 11.40 16.74
C ALA A 493 -19.70 11.25 17.54
N GLN A 494 -18.86 12.29 17.57
CA GLN A 494 -17.62 12.25 18.34
C GLN A 494 -17.85 12.32 19.85
N ILE A 495 -18.86 13.05 20.33
CA ILE A 495 -19.25 13.04 21.75
C ILE A 495 -19.56 11.61 22.20
N LEU A 496 -20.38 10.87 21.43
CA LEU A 496 -20.70 9.48 21.75
C LEU A 496 -19.47 8.58 21.71
N LYS A 497 -18.64 8.71 20.68
CA LYS A 497 -17.45 7.87 20.49
C LYS A 497 -16.37 8.10 21.55
N VAL A 498 -16.12 9.36 21.92
CA VAL A 498 -15.02 9.76 22.81
C VAL A 498 -15.45 9.72 24.27
N SER A 499 -16.63 10.24 24.59
CA SER A 499 -17.09 10.42 25.97
C SER A 499 -18.21 9.48 26.40
N GLY A 500 -18.90 8.82 25.46
CA GLY A 500 -20.06 7.98 25.76
C GLY A 500 -21.30 8.74 26.25
N GLN A 501 -21.28 10.08 26.25
CA GLN A 501 -22.40 10.89 26.74
C GLN A 501 -23.54 10.90 25.73
N ILE A 502 -24.63 10.20 26.06
CA ILE A 502 -25.78 10.02 25.16
C ILE A 502 -26.58 11.32 25.06
N ASP A 503 -27.02 11.89 26.17
CA ASP A 503 -27.96 13.02 26.16
C ASP A 503 -27.42 14.25 25.39
N PRO A 504 -26.17 14.73 25.60
CA PRO A 504 -25.65 15.87 24.86
C PRO A 504 -25.53 15.60 23.35
N ALA A 505 -25.19 14.36 22.98
CA ALA A 505 -25.10 13.98 21.58
C ALA A 505 -26.47 13.89 20.91
N THR A 506 -27.47 13.32 21.60
CA THR A 506 -28.86 13.28 21.12
C THR A 506 -29.38 14.68 20.86
N VAL A 507 -29.17 15.63 21.79
CA VAL A 507 -29.57 17.03 21.61
C VAL A 507 -28.93 17.66 20.36
N LEU A 508 -27.63 17.42 20.12
CA LEU A 508 -26.97 17.95 18.93
C LEU A 508 -27.44 17.29 17.64
N PHE A 509 -27.75 15.99 17.64
CA PHE A 509 -28.34 15.31 16.50
C PHE A 509 -29.73 15.84 16.17
N GLU A 510 -30.59 16.02 17.17
CA GLU A 510 -31.93 16.61 17.00
C GLU A 510 -31.83 18.01 16.39
N GLN A 511 -30.95 18.86 16.93
CA GLN A 511 -30.69 20.19 16.37
C GLN A 511 -30.18 20.11 14.92
N ALA A 512 -29.30 19.16 14.61
CA ALA A 512 -28.81 18.97 13.25
C ALA A 512 -29.95 18.56 12.28
N ILE A 513 -30.85 17.67 12.72
CA ILE A 513 -31.99 17.20 11.94
C ILE A 513 -32.99 18.34 11.72
N ASP A 514 -33.30 19.12 12.75
CA ASP A 514 -34.21 20.27 12.65
C ASP A 514 -33.68 21.33 11.68
N LEU A 515 -32.39 21.66 11.79
CA LEU A 515 -31.72 22.58 10.86
C LEU A 515 -31.69 22.04 9.44
N ALA A 516 -31.45 20.73 9.25
CA ALA A 516 -31.50 20.11 7.94
C ALA A 516 -32.91 20.21 7.34
N ASN A 517 -33.95 19.93 8.12
CA ASN A 517 -35.35 20.02 7.69
C ASN A 517 -35.79 21.44 7.32
N ALA A 518 -35.18 22.46 7.94
CA ALA A 518 -35.42 23.86 7.63
C ALA A 518 -34.79 24.34 6.30
N ILE A 519 -33.86 23.59 5.70
CA ILE A 519 -33.21 23.97 4.44
C ILE A 519 -34.24 24.00 3.31
N GLU A 520 -34.50 25.15 2.69
CA GLU A 520 -35.56 25.30 1.67
C GLU A 520 -35.32 24.46 0.41
N GLN A 521 -34.07 24.42 -0.08
CA GLN A 521 -33.71 23.72 -1.31
C GLN A 521 -33.77 22.19 -1.12
N PRO A 522 -34.65 21.45 -1.83
CA PRO A 522 -34.83 20.02 -1.60
C PRO A 522 -33.58 19.17 -1.83
N SER A 523 -32.75 19.53 -2.83
CA SER A 523 -31.50 18.83 -3.11
C SER A 523 -30.53 18.93 -1.94
N THR A 524 -30.28 20.15 -1.45
CA THR A 524 -29.42 20.43 -0.31
C THR A 524 -29.97 19.81 0.98
N ARG A 525 -31.29 19.83 1.19
CA ARG A 525 -31.95 19.19 2.33
C ARG A 525 -31.70 17.68 2.35
N ALA A 526 -31.99 16.98 1.24
CA ALA A 526 -31.80 15.54 1.14
C ALA A 526 -30.33 15.12 1.29
N GLU A 527 -29.40 15.86 0.69
CA GLU A 527 -27.96 15.61 0.85
C GLU A 527 -27.52 15.78 2.31
N THR A 528 -28.04 16.80 2.99
CA THR A 528 -27.73 17.09 4.40
C THR A 528 -28.28 15.99 5.32
N LEU A 529 -29.52 15.55 5.12
CA LEU A 529 -30.11 14.44 5.88
C LEU A 529 -29.31 13.15 5.71
N ALA A 530 -28.86 12.85 4.49
CA ALA A 530 -28.02 11.69 4.23
C ALA A 530 -26.64 11.80 4.90
N ALA A 531 -26.04 13.00 4.91
CA ALA A 531 -24.78 13.24 5.62
C ALA A 531 -24.91 13.05 7.14
N ILE A 532 -26.02 13.49 7.74
CA ILE A 532 -26.32 13.22 9.17
C ILE A 532 -26.47 11.71 9.40
N ALA A 533 -27.18 11.00 8.53
CA ALA A 533 -27.32 9.55 8.61
C ALA A 533 -25.96 8.82 8.56
N ILE A 534 -25.02 9.30 7.75
CA ILE A 534 -23.66 8.76 7.68
C ILE A 534 -22.94 8.91 9.04
N GLU A 535 -23.12 10.02 9.75
CA GLU A 535 -22.52 10.19 11.09
C GLU A 535 -23.12 9.21 12.12
N TYR A 536 -24.43 8.93 12.06
CA TYR A 536 -25.05 7.87 12.87
C TYR A 536 -24.48 6.48 12.56
N LEU A 537 -24.30 6.16 11.28
CA LEU A 537 -23.73 4.87 10.85
C LEU A 537 -22.28 4.69 11.33
N ARG A 538 -21.49 5.78 11.42
CA ARG A 538 -20.10 5.77 11.93
C ARG A 538 -19.95 5.34 13.37
N ILE A 539 -20.95 5.60 14.19
CA ILE A 539 -20.95 5.23 15.61
C ILE A 539 -21.76 3.95 15.88
N ASN A 540 -22.20 3.25 14.83
CA ASN A 540 -23.06 2.07 14.92
C ASN A 540 -24.37 2.32 15.72
N PHE A 541 -24.80 3.57 15.79
CA PHE A 541 -26.05 3.98 16.42
C PHE A 541 -27.13 4.00 15.33
N THR A 542 -27.57 2.80 14.95
CA THR A 542 -28.34 2.56 13.72
C THR A 542 -29.83 2.86 13.83
N GLY A 543 -30.31 3.35 14.97
CA GLY A 543 -31.75 3.61 15.20
C GLY A 543 -32.34 4.59 14.19
N ASP A 544 -31.71 5.76 14.04
CA ASP A 544 -32.29 6.87 13.27
C ASP A 544 -31.78 6.93 11.83
N ALA A 545 -30.61 6.34 11.53
CA ALA A 545 -29.99 6.44 10.21
C ALA A 545 -30.88 5.93 9.05
N PRO A 546 -31.56 4.77 9.16
CA PRO A 546 -32.48 4.30 8.10
C PRO A 546 -33.67 5.24 7.90
N GLN A 547 -34.15 5.91 8.96
CA GLN A 547 -35.25 6.87 8.86
C GLN A 547 -34.79 8.13 8.12
N LEU A 548 -33.62 8.65 8.45
CA LEU A 548 -33.04 9.82 7.77
C LEU A 548 -32.75 9.54 6.29
N LEU A 549 -32.24 8.35 5.95
CA LEU A 549 -32.04 7.95 4.55
C LEU A 549 -33.36 7.84 3.80
N ASN A 550 -34.42 7.31 4.42
CA ASN A 550 -35.75 7.29 3.83
C ASN A 550 -36.32 8.71 3.65
N GLN A 551 -36.13 9.60 4.62
CA GLN A 551 -36.51 11.01 4.50
C GLN A 551 -35.75 11.69 3.35
N ALA A 552 -34.45 11.43 3.20
CA ALA A 552 -33.66 11.93 2.07
C ALA A 552 -34.23 11.44 0.73
N ILE A 553 -34.63 10.17 0.63
CA ILE A 553 -35.33 9.64 -0.55
C ILE A 553 -36.65 10.39 -0.78
N THR A 554 -37.49 10.54 0.24
CA THR A 554 -38.78 11.24 0.12
C THR A 554 -38.61 12.69 -0.30
N VAL A 555 -37.69 13.43 0.32
CA VAL A 555 -37.38 14.82 -0.05
C VAL A 555 -36.87 14.89 -1.49
N SER A 556 -36.02 13.97 -1.92
CA SER A 556 -35.51 13.93 -3.30
C SER A 556 -36.64 13.80 -4.34
N GLN A 557 -37.78 13.20 -3.98
CA GLN A 557 -38.94 13.09 -4.89
C GLN A 557 -39.62 14.43 -5.19
N SER A 558 -39.40 15.46 -4.37
CA SER A 558 -39.92 16.82 -4.61
C SER A 558 -39.07 17.64 -5.59
N ILE A 559 -37.92 17.13 -6.02
CA ILE A 559 -37.08 17.76 -7.05
C ILE A 559 -37.77 17.59 -8.41
N GLU A 560 -38.15 18.71 -9.03
CA GLU A 560 -38.94 18.71 -10.28
C GLU A 560 -38.23 17.99 -11.44
N ASN A 561 -36.93 18.23 -11.59
CA ASN A 561 -36.14 17.65 -12.68
C ASN A 561 -35.65 16.22 -12.30
N PRO A 562 -36.08 15.17 -13.03
CA PRO A 562 -35.67 13.80 -12.75
C PRO A 562 -34.15 13.56 -12.88
N SER A 563 -33.47 14.32 -13.72
CA SER A 563 -32.02 14.23 -13.91
C SER A 563 -31.27 14.73 -12.67
N ASP A 564 -31.70 15.85 -12.09
CA ASP A 564 -31.08 16.41 -10.87
C ASP A 564 -31.30 15.48 -9.67
N ARG A 565 -32.49 14.88 -9.58
CA ARG A 565 -32.80 13.83 -8.59
C ARG A 565 -31.89 12.61 -8.75
N THR A 566 -31.63 12.19 -9.99
CA THR A 566 -30.73 11.07 -10.30
C THR A 566 -29.29 11.37 -9.88
N VAL A 567 -28.77 12.56 -10.22
CA VAL A 567 -27.43 13.00 -9.84
C VAL A 567 -27.27 13.04 -8.31
N LEU A 568 -28.26 13.57 -7.60
CA LEU A 568 -28.26 13.63 -6.14
C LEU A 568 -28.23 12.24 -5.49
N LEU A 569 -29.17 11.36 -5.84
CA LEU A 569 -29.26 10.02 -5.24
C LEU A 569 -28.02 9.17 -5.58
N ARG A 570 -27.49 9.29 -6.80
CA ARG A 570 -26.20 8.68 -7.17
C ARG A 570 -25.07 9.18 -6.28
N SER A 571 -24.95 10.50 -6.08
CA SER A 571 -23.92 11.07 -5.21
C SER A 571 -24.02 10.56 -3.77
N ILE A 572 -25.24 10.48 -3.21
CA ILE A 572 -25.45 9.94 -1.86
C ILE A 572 -25.06 8.46 -1.80
N ALA A 573 -25.46 7.64 -2.78
CA ALA A 573 -25.09 6.22 -2.84
C ALA A 573 -23.56 6.02 -2.96
N GLU A 574 -22.88 6.87 -3.72
CA GLU A 574 -21.42 6.87 -3.86
C GLU A 574 -20.73 7.21 -2.52
N GLN A 575 -21.21 8.22 -1.81
CA GLN A 575 -20.69 8.58 -0.48
C GLN A 575 -20.84 7.43 0.52
N LEU A 576 -22.01 6.78 0.56
CA LEU A 576 -22.25 5.62 1.43
C LEU A 576 -21.37 4.42 1.05
N THR A 577 -21.18 4.18 -0.24
CA THR A 577 -20.30 3.12 -0.75
C THR A 577 -18.84 3.38 -0.38
N ALA A 578 -18.37 4.63 -0.52
CA ALA A 578 -17.02 5.04 -0.13
C ALA A 578 -16.82 4.96 1.39
N ALA A 579 -17.88 5.16 2.17
CA ALA A 579 -17.90 4.99 3.62
C ALA A 579 -18.10 3.53 4.08
N ASN A 580 -18.14 2.56 3.16
CA ASN A 580 -18.35 1.12 3.40
C ASN A 580 -19.72 0.74 4.00
N TYR A 581 -20.72 1.62 3.90
CA TYR A 581 -22.09 1.32 4.33
C TYR A 581 -22.92 0.77 3.18
N TYR A 582 -22.56 -0.42 2.70
CA TYR A 582 -23.09 -0.98 1.46
C TYR A 582 -24.60 -1.20 1.48
N GLN A 583 -25.19 -1.63 2.61
CA GLN A 583 -26.65 -1.81 2.69
C GLN A 583 -27.42 -0.50 2.52
N ALA A 584 -26.95 0.57 3.18
CA ALA A 584 -27.51 1.91 3.03
C ALA A 584 -27.30 2.45 1.60
N ALA A 585 -26.12 2.22 1.02
CA ALA A 585 -25.82 2.59 -0.36
C ALA A 585 -26.80 1.92 -1.35
N LEU A 586 -27.07 0.62 -1.16
CA LEU A 586 -28.02 -0.14 -1.98
C LEU A 586 -29.45 0.40 -1.85
N GLN A 587 -29.88 0.76 -0.64
CA GLN A 587 -31.19 1.39 -0.41
C GLN A 587 -31.35 2.70 -1.21
N ILE A 588 -30.35 3.59 -1.15
CA ILE A 588 -30.37 4.84 -1.90
C ILE A 588 -30.29 4.59 -3.41
N ALA A 589 -29.40 3.69 -3.85
CA ALA A 589 -29.24 3.34 -5.26
C ALA A 589 -30.54 2.80 -5.87
N GLN A 590 -31.31 2.03 -5.11
CA GLN A 590 -32.60 1.50 -5.56
C GLN A 590 -33.66 2.60 -5.79
N ALA A 591 -33.54 3.74 -5.12
CA ALA A 591 -34.43 4.89 -5.30
C ALA A 591 -34.09 5.74 -6.53
N ILE A 592 -32.97 5.47 -7.22
CA ILE A 592 -32.56 6.22 -8.40
C ILE A 592 -33.60 6.03 -9.54
N PRO A 593 -34.17 7.12 -10.10
CA PRO A 593 -35.22 7.03 -11.10
C PRO A 593 -34.75 6.41 -12.42
N ASP A 594 -33.64 6.93 -12.95
CA ASP A 594 -33.06 6.43 -14.20
C ASP A 594 -32.60 4.98 -14.00
N SER A 595 -33.07 4.08 -14.87
CA SER A 595 -32.77 2.66 -14.73
C SER A 595 -31.30 2.34 -14.96
N THR A 596 -30.63 3.09 -15.84
CA THR A 596 -29.23 2.87 -16.19
C THR A 596 -28.34 3.29 -15.02
N GLU A 597 -28.55 4.48 -14.47
CA GLU A 597 -27.82 5.02 -13.32
C GLU A 597 -28.08 4.23 -12.04
N ARG A 598 -29.31 3.73 -11.87
CA ARG A 598 -29.68 2.81 -10.78
C ARG A 598 -28.89 1.51 -10.86
N ILE A 599 -28.87 0.86 -12.02
CA ILE A 599 -28.12 -0.38 -12.23
C ILE A 599 -26.62 -0.13 -12.02
N TYR A 600 -26.09 0.98 -12.53
CA TYR A 600 -24.70 1.38 -12.32
C TYR A 600 -24.36 1.51 -10.82
N SER A 601 -25.18 2.25 -10.07
CA SER A 601 -24.96 2.49 -8.64
C SER A 601 -25.10 1.22 -7.79
N LEU A 602 -26.11 0.38 -8.10
CA LEU A 602 -26.26 -0.94 -7.45
C LEU A 602 -25.05 -1.83 -7.73
N ASN A 603 -24.59 -1.90 -8.98
CA ASN A 603 -23.42 -2.70 -9.35
C ASN A 603 -22.16 -2.22 -8.62
N ALA A 604 -21.92 -0.91 -8.54
CA ALA A 604 -20.77 -0.35 -7.84
C ALA A 604 -20.78 -0.70 -6.34
N ALA A 605 -21.95 -0.63 -5.69
CA ALA A 605 -22.10 -0.99 -4.28
C ALA A 605 -21.93 -2.51 -4.05
N ILE A 606 -22.51 -3.37 -4.90
CA ILE A 606 -22.35 -4.84 -4.83
C ILE A 606 -20.89 -5.22 -5.04
N GLU A 607 -20.23 -4.64 -6.05
CA GLU A 607 -18.83 -4.92 -6.36
C GLU A 607 -17.92 -4.57 -5.18
N LYS A 608 -18.08 -3.36 -4.62
CA LYS A 608 -17.32 -2.94 -3.45
C LYS A 608 -17.60 -3.84 -2.24
N ALA A 609 -18.85 -4.23 -2.00
CA ALA A 609 -19.22 -5.16 -0.93
C ALA A 609 -18.55 -6.53 -1.10
N VAL A 610 -18.58 -7.11 -2.31
CA VAL A 610 -17.91 -8.39 -2.63
C VAL A 610 -16.41 -8.28 -2.41
N ASN A 611 -15.78 -7.21 -2.88
CA ASN A 611 -14.34 -6.99 -2.76
C ASN A 611 -13.91 -6.73 -1.30
N ALA A 612 -14.78 -6.11 -0.50
CA ALA A 612 -14.57 -5.93 0.94
C ALA A 612 -14.89 -7.18 1.78
N GLY A 613 -15.48 -8.22 1.17
CA GLY A 613 -15.87 -9.45 1.86
C GLY A 613 -17.21 -9.37 2.61
N ASP A 614 -17.96 -8.26 2.48
CA ASP A 614 -19.31 -8.13 3.02
C ASP A 614 -20.32 -8.86 2.11
N LEU A 615 -20.28 -10.19 2.17
CA LEU A 615 -21.15 -11.05 1.36
C LEU A 615 -22.62 -10.95 1.77
N ILE A 616 -22.93 -10.42 2.96
CA ILE A 616 -24.30 -10.19 3.42
C ILE A 616 -24.90 -9.00 2.68
N ALA A 617 -24.20 -7.86 2.66
CA ALA A 617 -24.65 -6.70 1.91
C ALA A 617 -24.68 -6.98 0.40
N ALA A 618 -23.65 -7.66 -0.13
CA ALA A 618 -23.64 -8.08 -1.53
C ALA A 618 -24.88 -8.92 -1.88
N ALA A 619 -25.20 -9.93 -1.06
CA ALA A 619 -26.36 -10.79 -1.25
C ALA A 619 -27.70 -10.02 -1.19
N ALA A 620 -27.83 -9.05 -0.29
CA ALA A 620 -29.01 -8.19 -0.19
C ALA A 620 -29.23 -7.38 -1.49
N GLY A 621 -28.15 -6.86 -2.08
CA GLY A 621 -28.20 -6.11 -3.34
C GLY A 621 -28.64 -6.95 -4.53
N LEU A 622 -28.37 -8.27 -4.55
CA LEU A 622 -28.72 -9.15 -5.67
C LEU A 622 -30.23 -9.23 -5.91
N ASN A 623 -31.03 -9.10 -4.86
CA ASN A 623 -32.48 -9.13 -4.97
C ASN A 623 -33.05 -7.90 -5.68
N GLN A 624 -32.29 -6.81 -5.71
CA GLN A 624 -32.70 -5.52 -6.28
C GLN A 624 -32.36 -5.41 -7.78
N LEU A 625 -31.52 -6.32 -8.29
CA LEU A 625 -31.19 -6.41 -9.71
C LEU A 625 -32.33 -7.11 -10.47
N ASN A 626 -32.90 -6.41 -11.45
CA ASN A 626 -33.97 -6.94 -12.30
C ASN A 626 -33.46 -7.54 -13.63
N ASP A 627 -32.28 -7.12 -14.08
CA ASP A 627 -31.65 -7.69 -15.26
C ASP A 627 -31.15 -9.11 -14.95
N PRO A 628 -31.68 -10.16 -15.62
CA PRO A 628 -31.34 -11.54 -15.30
C PRO A 628 -29.88 -11.89 -15.66
N VAL A 629 -29.27 -11.21 -16.64
CA VAL A 629 -27.86 -11.40 -17.00
C VAL A 629 -26.96 -10.85 -15.89
N VAL A 630 -27.20 -9.60 -15.48
CA VAL A 630 -26.42 -8.93 -14.42
C VAL A 630 -26.59 -9.66 -13.09
N LYS A 631 -27.83 -10.02 -12.73
CA LYS A 631 -28.13 -10.75 -11.50
C LYS A 631 -27.46 -12.12 -11.46
N THR A 632 -27.51 -12.88 -12.56
CA THR A 632 -26.87 -14.20 -12.64
C THR A 632 -25.35 -14.09 -12.45
N ARG A 633 -24.72 -13.08 -13.07
CA ARG A 633 -23.28 -12.84 -12.91
C ARG A 633 -22.89 -12.62 -11.45
N TRP A 634 -23.61 -11.74 -10.75
CA TRP A 634 -23.30 -11.47 -9.34
C TRP A 634 -23.62 -12.65 -8.42
N LEU A 635 -24.69 -13.41 -8.69
CA LEU A 635 -25.00 -14.65 -7.95
C LEU A 635 -23.87 -15.68 -8.08
N VAL A 636 -23.33 -15.87 -9.29
CA VAL A 636 -22.16 -16.75 -9.50
C VAL A 636 -20.93 -16.21 -8.79
N THR A 637 -20.71 -14.89 -8.82
CA THR A 637 -19.55 -14.24 -8.18
C THR A 637 -19.59 -14.41 -6.66
N VAL A 638 -20.74 -14.15 -6.03
CA VAL A 638 -20.95 -14.36 -4.58
C VAL A 638 -20.79 -15.83 -4.22
N ALA A 639 -21.33 -16.75 -5.04
CA ALA A 639 -21.13 -18.18 -4.84
C ALA A 639 -19.65 -18.60 -4.94
N ASP A 640 -18.90 -18.03 -5.89
CA ASP A 640 -17.48 -18.29 -6.04
C ASP A 640 -16.68 -17.77 -4.83
N ARG A 641 -17.07 -16.64 -4.23
CA ARG A 641 -16.49 -16.17 -2.96
C ARG A 641 -16.77 -17.12 -1.80
N TYR A 642 -18.01 -17.57 -1.62
CA TYR A 642 -18.32 -18.58 -0.59
C TYR A 642 -17.57 -19.91 -0.82
N ARG A 643 -17.42 -20.32 -2.09
CA ARG A 643 -16.64 -21.51 -2.47
C ARG A 643 -15.17 -21.36 -2.10
N GLN A 644 -14.57 -20.19 -2.37
CA GLN A 644 -13.17 -19.88 -2.01
C GLN A 644 -12.97 -19.91 -0.48
N LEU A 645 -13.96 -19.43 0.29
CA LEU A 645 -13.98 -19.49 1.75
C LEU A 645 -14.26 -20.90 2.32
N GLY A 646 -14.58 -21.88 1.46
CA GLY A 646 -14.90 -23.25 1.86
C GLY A 646 -16.34 -23.46 2.33
N ASP A 647 -17.18 -22.42 2.32
CA ASP A 647 -18.62 -22.52 2.64
C ASP A 647 -19.40 -23.06 1.44
N ARG A 648 -19.35 -24.38 1.29
CA ARG A 648 -20.05 -25.10 0.22
C ARG A 648 -21.57 -24.95 0.29
N THR A 649 -22.12 -24.71 1.48
CA THR A 649 -23.57 -24.61 1.69
C THR A 649 -24.10 -23.29 1.15
N GLN A 650 -23.46 -22.18 1.49
CA GLN A 650 -23.80 -20.88 0.93
C GLN A 650 -23.50 -20.83 -0.56
N ALA A 651 -22.34 -21.36 -0.99
CA ALA A 651 -22.03 -21.46 -2.42
C ALA A 651 -23.13 -22.20 -3.19
N ALA A 652 -23.59 -23.37 -2.70
CA ALA A 652 -24.69 -24.10 -3.32
C ALA A 652 -26.01 -23.30 -3.35
N THR A 653 -26.30 -22.53 -2.30
CA THR A 653 -27.51 -21.70 -2.21
C THR A 653 -27.52 -20.63 -3.30
N PHE A 654 -26.43 -19.87 -3.43
CA PHE A 654 -26.31 -18.84 -4.46
C PHE A 654 -26.22 -19.44 -5.88
N LEU A 655 -25.59 -20.60 -6.06
CA LEU A 655 -25.61 -21.31 -7.35
C LEU A 655 -27.01 -21.77 -7.75
N ASN A 656 -27.84 -22.21 -6.80
CA ASN A 656 -29.23 -22.58 -7.08
C ASN A 656 -30.04 -21.35 -7.52
N GLN A 657 -29.86 -20.22 -6.84
CA GLN A 657 -30.49 -18.96 -7.26
C GLN A 657 -29.99 -18.49 -8.64
N ALA A 658 -28.68 -18.61 -8.89
CA ALA A 658 -28.09 -18.32 -10.19
C ALA A 658 -28.70 -19.20 -11.28
N PHE A 659 -28.90 -20.49 -11.01
CA PHE A 659 -29.51 -21.43 -11.94
C PHE A 659 -30.94 -21.04 -12.30
N GLN A 660 -31.77 -20.71 -11.31
CA GLN A 660 -33.15 -20.27 -11.59
C GLN A 660 -33.18 -18.96 -12.37
N THR A 661 -32.32 -18.01 -12.03
CA THR A 661 -32.23 -16.71 -12.73
C THR A 661 -31.73 -16.89 -14.17
N ALA A 662 -30.68 -17.68 -14.38
CA ALA A 662 -30.11 -17.94 -15.70
C ALA A 662 -31.14 -18.49 -16.68
N ARG A 663 -32.07 -19.35 -16.22
CA ARG A 663 -33.13 -19.93 -17.05
C ARG A 663 -34.09 -18.88 -17.64
N THR A 664 -34.17 -17.69 -17.02
CA THR A 664 -35.02 -16.59 -17.49
C THR A 664 -34.35 -15.70 -18.53
N ILE A 665 -33.06 -15.87 -18.79
CA ILE A 665 -32.31 -15.09 -19.78
C ILE A 665 -32.83 -15.43 -21.20
N PRO A 666 -33.34 -14.45 -21.98
CA PRO A 666 -33.84 -14.66 -23.32
C PRO A 666 -32.71 -14.84 -24.34
N GLY A 667 -33.03 -15.41 -25.50
CA GLY A 667 -32.10 -15.61 -26.62
C GLY A 667 -31.66 -17.06 -26.82
N ALA A 668 -31.06 -17.32 -27.98
CA ALA A 668 -30.49 -18.61 -28.31
C ALA A 668 -29.14 -18.80 -27.60
N GLU A 669 -28.81 -20.05 -27.25
CA GLU A 669 -27.49 -20.46 -26.75
C GLU A 669 -26.51 -20.47 -27.93
N SER A 670 -26.21 -19.28 -28.49
CA SER A 670 -25.84 -19.15 -29.90
C SER A 670 -24.37 -18.86 -30.18
N ARG A 671 -23.47 -18.86 -29.21
CA ARG A 671 -22.05 -18.55 -29.49
C ARG A 671 -21.13 -19.53 -28.81
N THR A 672 -20.03 -19.83 -29.51
CA THR A 672 -19.08 -20.89 -29.19
C THR A 672 -18.63 -20.74 -27.74
N ILE A 673 -19.20 -21.54 -26.85
CA ILE A 673 -18.88 -21.50 -25.42
C ILE A 673 -17.43 -21.96 -25.32
N THR A 674 -16.52 -20.99 -25.23
CA THR A 674 -15.16 -21.29 -24.83
C THR A 674 -15.28 -21.56 -23.35
N VAL A 675 -15.50 -22.83 -22.98
CA VAL A 675 -15.70 -23.21 -21.59
C VAL A 675 -14.37 -23.02 -20.84
N ARG A 676 -13.98 -21.78 -20.56
CA ARG A 676 -12.75 -21.45 -19.82
C ARG A 676 -12.98 -21.82 -18.37
N GLY A 677 -12.08 -22.61 -17.80
CA GLY A 677 -12.09 -22.99 -16.37
C GLY A 677 -11.65 -21.87 -15.43
N GLY A 678 -12.03 -20.62 -15.70
CA GLY A 678 -11.64 -19.42 -14.95
C GLY A 678 -12.83 -18.52 -14.62
N GLU A 679 -12.58 -17.51 -13.78
CA GLU A 679 -13.53 -16.47 -13.36
C GLU A 679 -14.25 -15.85 -14.56
N LEU A 680 -15.55 -15.54 -14.40
CA LEU A 680 -16.29 -14.78 -15.41
C LEU A 680 -15.67 -13.37 -15.49
N PRO A 681 -15.17 -12.92 -16.65
CA PRO A 681 -14.57 -11.60 -16.77
C PRO A 681 -15.58 -10.49 -16.46
N LEU A 682 -15.16 -9.46 -15.73
CA LEU A 682 -15.98 -8.27 -15.43
C LEU A 682 -16.13 -7.33 -16.64
N THR A 683 -15.33 -7.49 -17.70
CA THR A 683 -15.39 -6.68 -18.92
C THR A 683 -15.11 -7.50 -20.19
N GLY A 684 -15.94 -7.34 -21.22
CA GLY A 684 -15.59 -7.62 -22.62
C GLY A 684 -15.90 -9.01 -23.19
N GLU A 685 -16.85 -9.01 -24.14
CA GLU A 685 -17.14 -9.95 -25.25
C GLU A 685 -17.43 -11.44 -24.97
N ASP A 686 -18.71 -11.79 -25.19
CA ASP A 686 -19.27 -13.08 -25.63
C ASP A 686 -19.62 -14.22 -24.63
N ASP A 687 -19.44 -14.03 -23.33
CA ASP A 687 -19.76 -15.05 -22.29
C ASP A 687 -21.09 -14.82 -21.51
N GLN A 688 -21.98 -13.94 -21.99
CA GLN A 688 -23.17 -13.47 -21.23
C GLN A 688 -24.51 -14.07 -21.68
N ASP A 689 -24.48 -15.17 -22.44
CA ASP A 689 -25.70 -15.88 -22.84
C ASP A 689 -26.15 -16.92 -21.80
N ARG A 690 -27.38 -17.40 -21.94
CA ARG A 690 -27.94 -18.41 -21.03
C ARG A 690 -27.08 -19.68 -20.97
N GLY A 691 -26.52 -20.11 -22.11
CA GLY A 691 -25.73 -21.33 -22.20
C GLY A 691 -24.43 -21.23 -21.39
N SER A 692 -23.74 -20.11 -21.49
CA SER A 692 -22.50 -19.83 -20.77
C SER A 692 -22.73 -19.80 -19.26
N PHE A 693 -23.80 -19.15 -18.79
CA PHE A 693 -24.15 -19.16 -17.36
C PHE A 693 -24.50 -20.56 -16.85
N LEU A 694 -25.29 -21.34 -17.60
CA LEU A 694 -25.65 -22.70 -17.20
C LEU A 694 -24.41 -23.60 -17.11
N ALA A 695 -23.50 -23.52 -18.08
CA ALA A 695 -22.24 -24.25 -18.05
C ALA A 695 -21.37 -23.82 -16.86
N ALA A 696 -21.28 -22.52 -16.63
CA ALA A 696 -20.56 -21.94 -15.50
C ALA A 696 -21.08 -22.49 -14.17
N ILE A 697 -22.39 -22.39 -13.92
CA ILE A 697 -23.04 -22.84 -12.69
C ILE A 697 -22.86 -24.35 -12.47
N ALA A 698 -23.04 -25.16 -13.51
CA ALA A 698 -22.85 -26.60 -13.42
C ALA A 698 -21.44 -27.00 -12.98
N LEU A 699 -20.40 -26.35 -13.52
CA LEU A 699 -19.02 -26.61 -13.11
C LEU A 699 -18.77 -26.21 -11.65
N ARG A 700 -19.33 -25.10 -11.16
CA ARG A 700 -19.18 -24.71 -9.75
C ARG A 700 -19.86 -25.71 -8.82
N PHE A 701 -21.04 -26.23 -9.18
CA PHE A 701 -21.66 -27.33 -8.43
C PHE A 701 -20.75 -28.55 -8.35
N ALA A 702 -20.12 -28.94 -9.46
CA ALA A 702 -19.17 -30.05 -9.48
C ALA A 702 -17.95 -29.78 -8.56
N GLN A 703 -17.41 -28.56 -8.59
CA GLN A 703 -16.28 -28.14 -7.76
C GLN A 703 -16.56 -28.12 -6.25
N ILE A 704 -17.82 -27.95 -5.84
CA ILE A 704 -18.25 -28.08 -4.44
C ILE A 704 -18.74 -29.49 -4.08
N ASN A 705 -18.41 -30.49 -4.90
CA ASN A 705 -18.80 -31.90 -4.75
C ASN A 705 -20.31 -32.17 -4.83
N GLN A 706 -21.06 -31.30 -5.51
CA GLN A 706 -22.50 -31.47 -5.79
C GLN A 706 -22.71 -31.95 -7.24
N VAL A 707 -22.10 -33.09 -7.56
CA VAL A 707 -22.14 -33.70 -8.90
C VAL A 707 -23.57 -33.98 -9.39
N PRO A 708 -24.53 -34.47 -8.58
CA PRO A 708 -25.91 -34.67 -9.03
C PRO A 708 -26.57 -33.37 -9.50
N GLN A 709 -26.41 -32.28 -8.74
CA GLN A 709 -26.92 -30.94 -9.09
C GLN A 709 -26.23 -30.40 -10.35
N ALA A 710 -24.90 -30.58 -10.46
CA ALA A 710 -24.15 -30.20 -11.66
C ALA A 710 -24.71 -30.85 -12.93
N LEU A 711 -25.01 -32.15 -12.87
CA LEU A 711 -25.60 -32.89 -13.99
C LEU A 711 -27.02 -32.42 -14.32
N GLN A 712 -27.81 -32.10 -13.30
CA GLN A 712 -29.15 -31.53 -13.49
C GLN A 712 -29.10 -30.19 -14.24
N VAL A 713 -28.19 -29.30 -13.86
CA VAL A 713 -28.00 -28.01 -14.56
C VAL A 713 -27.55 -28.25 -16.00
N ALA A 714 -26.58 -29.15 -16.22
CA ALA A 714 -26.08 -29.49 -17.55
C ALA A 714 -27.18 -30.02 -18.48
N GLN A 715 -28.15 -30.80 -17.97
CA GLN A 715 -29.25 -31.35 -18.79
C GLN A 715 -30.16 -30.28 -19.40
N VAL A 716 -30.23 -29.09 -18.80
CA VAL A 716 -31.08 -27.99 -19.28
C VAL A 716 -30.48 -27.27 -20.50
N LEU A 717 -29.17 -27.36 -20.73
CA LEU A 717 -28.49 -26.77 -21.90
C LEU A 717 -29.02 -27.34 -23.21
N GLN A 718 -29.60 -26.52 -24.09
CA GLN A 718 -30.18 -26.95 -25.36
C GLN A 718 -29.11 -27.45 -26.35
N ASN A 719 -27.91 -26.86 -26.35
CA ASN A 719 -26.84 -27.27 -27.23
C ASN A 719 -26.27 -28.66 -26.85
N ARG A 720 -26.53 -29.67 -27.68
CA ARG A 720 -26.12 -31.06 -27.42
C ARG A 720 -24.60 -31.24 -27.33
N ALA A 721 -23.82 -30.57 -28.17
CA ALA A 721 -22.37 -30.71 -28.19
C ALA A 721 -21.75 -30.13 -26.91
N VAL A 722 -22.19 -28.93 -26.52
CA VAL A 722 -21.77 -28.27 -25.27
C VAL A 722 -22.18 -29.11 -24.07
N ARG A 723 -23.42 -29.61 -24.04
CA ARG A 723 -23.92 -30.47 -22.97
C ARG A 723 -23.04 -31.70 -22.79
N GLN A 724 -22.66 -32.38 -23.88
CA GLN A 724 -21.80 -33.56 -23.82
C GLN A 724 -20.40 -33.24 -23.27
N GLN A 725 -19.79 -32.14 -23.74
CA GLN A 725 -18.50 -31.68 -23.23
C GLN A 725 -18.56 -31.32 -21.75
N LEU A 726 -19.61 -30.63 -21.32
CA LEU A 726 -19.82 -30.25 -19.93
C LEU A 726 -20.01 -31.47 -19.01
N VAL A 727 -20.83 -32.45 -19.42
CA VAL A 727 -21.02 -33.70 -18.67
C VAL A 727 -19.70 -34.47 -18.52
N GLN A 728 -18.87 -34.50 -19.58
CA GLN A 728 -17.54 -35.11 -19.52
C GLN A 728 -16.65 -34.42 -18.47
N ARG A 729 -16.67 -33.08 -18.42
CA ARG A 729 -15.91 -32.30 -17.42
C ARG A 729 -16.44 -32.47 -16.01
N ILE A 730 -17.76 -32.48 -15.81
CA ILE A 730 -18.38 -32.78 -14.51
C ILE A 730 -17.94 -34.16 -14.02
N GLY A 731 -17.79 -35.12 -14.93
CA GLY A 731 -17.26 -36.46 -14.62
C GLY A 731 -15.86 -36.47 -14.01
N CYS A 732 -15.06 -35.41 -14.18
CA CYS A 732 -13.73 -35.29 -13.58
C CYS A 732 -13.74 -35.00 -12.07
N TYR A 733 -14.91 -34.64 -11.52
CA TYR A 733 -15.13 -34.34 -10.10
C TYR A 733 -15.85 -35.48 -9.36
N ARG A 734 -16.01 -36.64 -10.02
CA ARG A 734 -16.35 -37.93 -9.39
C ARG A 734 -15.06 -38.62 -8.95
#